data_AF-A0A2S4KLP8-F1
#
_entry.id   AF-A0A2S4KLP8-F1
#
_cell.length_a   1.000
_cell.length_b   1.000
_cell.length_c   1.000
_cell.angle_alpha   90.00
_cell.angle_beta   90.00
_cell.angle_gamma   90.00
#
_symmetry.space_group_name_H-M   'P 1'
#
loop_
_entity.id
_entity.type
_entity.pdbx_description
1 polymer ?
#
loop_
_entity_poly.entity_id
_entity_poly.type
_entity_poly.pdbx_seq_one_letter_code
_entity_poly.pdbx_strand_id
1 'polypeptide(L)'
;MSSDRPFVCGACSQTFSRNENLERHKRSRHESDTRKPFECTYCGVRFSRRDVCKRHVERCRRGGGARQAPPDCRGEARQPGLTVLEETAAPPILPIASISSILDQIEGSSLMGGWIQPVLSEPSSSTGAAQSSADAHIAAYFKYFHPSFPLLHRPTIRDGCPEVLNNIVIAIGGLYVARMLPEEEAASCVRSSQNLWDAGRMELGRLSGTNWTERRRILAMQAWLLHIIYGAFMGDATQYSTAKKMLRSLVDAAQDLGLLRQAVATSGSRSWIHTCHDVSIGSDADTLHNRWMMYVNEESMKLCMHTMLFLDFHISYPCNIRSLTSTIDFDWELPFSSSLWESESALAWLERLGDEPRVLALLEPDEALELPCPFLKSPTLAMQSLMSDSPSPYLLAALKASPITTLFVITNIDSLVRDLTRSYYQLPPNLSDPSPFHIFTQSQNRLIYAALRHISRIIMEREHAWEGSDRPIWTAIERMALAVKIALYKPDDLLIGGIVDSSVIAGLATAMHLTLGRYTGSRRSMLSLLQQTSGDDAVLIVLDEAVGALSSIWSGSREDALRETPWTTVATHRILLAIWRSLRWAATEMRSRTASQAQLHRRFEAPTMIFNAIMEVVLEQEEPSHSSRRTRGNNNAMPFSPDTSETRFTKAMLRFWKDRSVWAIGPSTVTVLDEIISAGF
;
A
#
# COMPACT_ATOMS: atom_id res chain seq x y z
N MET A 1 -78.02 -2.78 -14.29
CA MET A 1 -77.21 -3.64 -13.38
C MET A 1 -76.40 -2.70 -12.49
N SER A 2 -76.83 -2.55 -11.23
CA SER A 2 -76.34 -1.52 -10.29
C SER A 2 -74.82 -1.62 -10.11
N SER A 3 -74.10 -0.51 -10.27
CA SER A 3 -72.72 -0.40 -9.82
C SER A 3 -72.73 -0.03 -8.33
N ASP A 4 -72.96 -1.00 -7.47
CA ASP A 4 -72.89 -0.77 -6.03
C ASP A 4 -71.45 -0.36 -5.68
N ARG A 5 -71.29 0.88 -5.20
CA ARG A 5 -70.06 1.41 -4.61
C ARG A 5 -70.26 1.50 -3.09
N PRO A 6 -70.18 0.37 -2.37
CA PRO A 6 -70.57 0.32 -0.97
C PRO A 6 -69.58 1.05 -0.04
N PHE A 7 -68.40 1.46 -0.53
CA PHE A 7 -67.34 2.05 0.29
C PHE A 7 -67.32 3.58 0.12
N VAL A 8 -67.97 4.28 1.05
CA VAL A 8 -68.09 5.75 1.08
C VAL A 8 -67.03 6.36 1.99
N CYS A 9 -66.44 7.50 1.60
CA CYS A 9 -65.56 8.24 2.48
C CYS A 9 -66.35 8.99 3.55
N GLY A 10 -66.01 8.79 4.83
CA GLY A 10 -66.65 9.52 5.93
C GLY A 10 -66.27 11.01 5.99
N ALA A 11 -65.23 11.43 5.27
CA ALA A 11 -64.71 12.80 5.28
C ALA A 11 -64.99 13.58 3.97
N CYS A 12 -65.48 12.92 2.91
CA CYS A 12 -65.99 13.59 1.70
C CYS A 12 -66.98 12.71 0.94
N SER A 13 -67.70 13.27 -0.02
CA SER A 13 -68.76 12.57 -0.78
C SER A 13 -68.28 11.55 -1.83
N GLN A 14 -67.02 11.13 -1.79
CA GLN A 14 -66.48 10.16 -2.76
C GLN A 14 -66.82 8.71 -2.39
N THR A 15 -67.26 7.95 -3.39
CA THR A 15 -67.63 6.53 -3.26
C THR A 15 -66.75 5.65 -4.13
N PHE A 16 -66.34 4.52 -3.57
CA PHE A 16 -65.41 3.59 -4.18
C PHE A 16 -66.01 2.20 -4.28
N SER A 17 -65.64 1.47 -5.32
CA SER A 17 -66.07 0.08 -5.55
C SER A 17 -65.32 -0.93 -4.70
N ARG A 18 -64.21 -0.55 -4.06
CA ARG A 18 -63.36 -1.43 -3.23
C ARG A 18 -62.85 -0.69 -2.00
N ASN A 19 -62.79 -1.38 -0.86
CA ASN A 19 -62.33 -0.82 0.41
C ASN A 19 -60.88 -0.29 0.33
N GLU A 20 -59.99 -1.02 -0.34
CA GLU A 20 -58.58 -0.61 -0.51
C GLU A 20 -58.42 0.76 -1.20
N ASN A 21 -59.33 1.06 -2.13
CA ASN A 21 -59.32 2.34 -2.83
C ASN A 21 -59.82 3.48 -1.92
N LEU A 22 -60.80 3.20 -1.06
CA LEU A 22 -61.29 4.13 -0.04
C LEU A 22 -60.20 4.43 1.00
N GLU A 23 -59.56 3.41 1.56
CA GLU A 23 -58.49 3.57 2.55
C GLU A 23 -57.28 4.32 1.98
N ARG A 24 -56.94 4.08 0.70
CA ARG A 24 -55.93 4.87 0.00
C ARG A 24 -56.34 6.32 -0.21
N HIS A 25 -57.61 6.57 -0.51
CA HIS A 25 -58.13 7.93 -0.67
C HIS A 25 -58.07 8.70 0.65
N LYS A 26 -58.50 8.11 1.76
CA LYS A 26 -58.40 8.71 3.11
C LYS A 26 -56.97 9.11 3.46
N ARG A 27 -56.04 8.17 3.29
CA ARG A 27 -54.62 8.38 3.60
C ARG A 27 -53.94 9.44 2.73
N SER A 28 -54.45 9.70 1.53
CA SER A 28 -53.83 10.62 0.55
C SER A 28 -54.48 11.99 0.44
N ARG A 29 -55.75 12.13 0.87
CA ARG A 29 -56.52 13.38 0.74
C ARG A 29 -56.96 13.98 2.06
N HIS A 30 -57.10 13.16 3.11
CA HIS A 30 -57.60 13.62 4.41
C HIS A 30 -56.53 13.57 5.50
N GLU A 31 -55.50 12.73 5.34
CA GLU A 31 -54.54 12.44 6.40
C GLU A 31 -53.13 13.02 6.15
N SER A 32 -52.98 13.97 5.21
CA SER A 32 -51.65 14.49 4.90
C SER A 32 -51.62 16.01 4.82
N ASP A 33 -51.20 16.64 5.91
CA ASP A 33 -50.33 17.80 5.78
C ASP A 33 -48.95 17.30 5.31
N THR A 34 -48.73 17.51 4.02
CA THR A 34 -47.46 17.44 3.29
C THR A 34 -46.45 16.35 3.68
N ARG A 35 -46.69 15.11 3.24
CA ARG A 35 -45.58 14.17 2.95
C ARG A 35 -45.76 13.52 1.59
N LYS A 36 -45.03 14.04 0.60
CA LYS A 36 -44.74 13.37 -0.68
C LYS A 36 -43.33 12.76 -0.57
N PRO A 37 -43.17 11.55 0.00
CA PRO A 37 -41.86 11.04 0.38
C PRO A 37 -41.04 10.54 -0.82
N PHE A 38 -41.63 10.43 -2.01
CA PHE A 38 -40.96 9.83 -3.16
C PHE A 38 -40.52 10.92 -4.14
N GLU A 39 -39.23 11.21 -4.18
CA GLU A 39 -38.64 12.23 -5.04
C GLU A 39 -37.99 11.63 -6.28
N CYS A 40 -38.11 12.31 -7.42
CA CYS A 40 -37.31 11.98 -8.60
C CYS A 40 -35.88 12.47 -8.41
N THR A 41 -34.91 11.57 -8.43
CA THR A 41 -33.48 11.89 -8.30
C THR A 41 -32.92 12.76 -9.43
N TYR A 42 -33.64 12.88 -10.55
CA TYR A 42 -33.19 13.65 -11.71
C TYR A 42 -33.79 15.06 -11.79
N CYS A 43 -35.00 15.29 -11.27
CA CYS A 43 -35.68 16.59 -11.39
C CYS A 43 -36.27 17.12 -10.09
N GLY A 44 -36.13 16.40 -8.97
CA GLY A 44 -36.62 16.82 -7.65
C GLY A 44 -38.14 16.77 -7.45
N VAL A 45 -38.93 16.37 -8.45
CA VAL A 45 -40.39 16.31 -8.31
C VAL A 45 -40.77 15.23 -7.30
N ARG A 46 -41.51 15.64 -6.27
CA ARG A 46 -42.02 14.77 -5.21
C ARG A 46 -43.41 14.23 -5.54
N PHE A 47 -43.59 12.94 -5.30
CA PHE A 47 -44.82 12.18 -5.49
C PHE A 47 -45.26 11.58 -4.15
N SER A 48 -46.58 11.52 -3.91
CA SER A 48 -47.15 10.82 -2.76
C SER A 48 -47.10 9.30 -2.91
N ARG A 49 -46.75 8.79 -4.10
CA ARG A 49 -46.76 7.37 -4.45
C ARG A 49 -45.48 6.92 -5.14
N ARG A 50 -44.92 5.81 -4.67
CA ARG A 50 -43.66 5.21 -5.17
C ARG A 50 -43.76 4.76 -6.63
N ASP A 51 -44.89 4.18 -7.04
CA ASP A 51 -45.08 3.66 -8.40
C ASP A 51 -45.12 4.79 -9.44
N VAL A 52 -45.70 5.93 -9.08
CA VAL A 52 -45.72 7.14 -9.93
C VAL A 52 -44.32 7.73 -10.05
N CYS A 53 -43.59 7.83 -8.93
CA CYS A 53 -42.20 8.27 -8.93
C CYS A 53 -41.31 7.38 -9.82
N LYS A 54 -41.39 6.05 -9.70
CA LYS A 54 -40.60 5.11 -10.54
C LYS A 54 -40.84 5.30 -12.03
N ARG A 55 -42.11 5.44 -12.45
CA ARG A 55 -42.46 5.67 -13.85
C ARG A 55 -41.93 7.00 -14.39
N HIS A 56 -41.91 8.02 -13.53
CA HIS A 56 -41.38 9.33 -13.87
C HIS A 56 -39.83 9.33 -13.91
N VAL A 57 -39.15 8.67 -12.97
CA VAL A 57 -37.68 8.50 -12.96
C VAL A 57 -37.19 7.83 -14.24
N GLU A 58 -37.88 6.79 -14.71
CA GLU A 58 -37.53 6.11 -15.97
C GLU A 58 -37.65 7.03 -17.19
N ARG A 59 -38.64 7.93 -17.19
CA ARG A 59 -38.82 8.93 -18.25
C ARG A 59 -37.78 10.05 -18.17
N CYS A 60 -37.46 10.53 -16.96
CA CYS A 60 -36.45 11.58 -16.75
C CYS A 60 -35.02 11.13 -17.09
N ARG A 61 -34.68 9.85 -16.88
CA ARG A 61 -33.36 9.30 -17.21
C ARG A 61 -33.00 9.40 -18.71
N ARG A 62 -33.99 9.48 -19.60
CA ARG A 62 -33.80 9.54 -21.06
C ARG A 62 -33.82 10.96 -21.64
N GLY A 63 -33.66 11.98 -20.80
CA GLY A 63 -33.48 13.38 -21.25
C GLY A 63 -34.75 14.10 -21.73
N GLY A 64 -35.94 13.54 -21.53
CA GLY A 64 -37.21 14.14 -21.96
C GLY A 64 -38.17 14.40 -20.79
N GLY A 65 -38.10 15.58 -20.16
CA GLY A 65 -38.96 15.85 -19.00
C GLY A 65 -39.15 17.28 -18.50
N ALA A 66 -38.62 18.33 -19.15
CA ALA A 66 -39.12 19.68 -18.94
C ALA A 66 -40.28 19.93 -19.92
N ARG A 67 -41.50 19.47 -19.58
CA ARG A 67 -42.80 20.01 -20.02
C ARG A 67 -43.95 19.11 -19.54
N GLN A 68 -44.96 19.77 -18.96
CA GLN A 68 -46.30 19.31 -18.53
C GLN A 68 -46.46 18.90 -17.05
N ALA A 69 -46.58 19.92 -16.19
CA ALA A 69 -47.49 19.88 -15.06
C ALA A 69 -48.92 20.24 -15.55
N PRO A 70 -49.99 19.65 -15.00
CA PRO A 70 -51.34 20.20 -15.16
C PRO A 70 -51.46 21.51 -14.35
N PRO A 71 -52.19 22.51 -14.86
CA PRO A 71 -52.32 23.80 -14.21
C PRO A 71 -53.35 23.68 -13.08
N ASP A 72 -52.95 24.01 -11.85
CA ASP A 72 -53.87 24.76 -11.01
C ASP A 72 -53.11 25.81 -10.20
N CYS A 73 -53.37 27.04 -10.64
CA CYS A 73 -53.22 28.34 -9.99
C CYS A 73 -51.84 28.78 -9.46
N ARG A 74 -51.19 29.58 -10.30
CA ARG A 74 -50.12 30.54 -9.99
C ARG A 74 -50.66 31.74 -9.19
N GLY A 75 -49.78 32.29 -8.34
CA GLY A 75 -49.79 33.65 -7.81
C GLY A 75 -48.94 33.65 -6.54
N GLU A 76 -47.78 34.29 -6.42
CA GLU A 76 -47.25 35.47 -7.13
C GLU A 76 -45.72 35.36 -7.28
N ALA A 77 -45.21 35.88 -8.39
CA ALA A 77 -43.79 36.04 -8.66
C ALA A 77 -43.38 37.50 -8.46
N ARG A 78 -42.21 37.73 -7.86
CA ARG A 78 -41.34 38.87 -8.17
C ARG A 78 -39.88 38.42 -8.14
N GLN A 79 -39.18 38.64 -9.26
CA GLN A 79 -37.70 38.72 -9.32
C GLN A 79 -37.24 40.05 -8.66
N PRO A 80 -35.99 40.20 -8.17
CA PRO A 80 -34.75 40.34 -8.97
C PRO A 80 -33.60 39.47 -8.39
N GLY A 81 -32.46 39.18 -9.05
CA GLY A 81 -31.49 40.08 -9.68
C GLY A 81 -30.38 40.43 -8.67
N LEU A 82 -29.18 39.83 -8.85
CA LEU A 82 -27.84 40.21 -8.36
C LEU A 82 -27.70 40.96 -7.01
N THR A 83 -27.04 40.32 -6.03
CA THR A 83 -25.78 40.77 -5.36
C THR A 83 -25.65 40.25 -3.91
N VAL A 84 -24.38 40.01 -3.54
CA VAL A 84 -23.77 39.85 -2.21
C VAL A 84 -24.20 38.65 -1.35
N LEU A 85 -23.25 37.72 -1.15
CA LEU A 85 -23.23 36.78 -0.02
C LEU A 85 -22.86 37.58 1.23
N GLU A 86 -23.73 37.58 2.24
CA GLU A 86 -23.37 37.89 3.62
C GLU A 86 -23.72 36.70 4.54
N GLU A 87 -22.95 36.65 5.60
CA GLU A 87 -22.60 35.55 6.48
C GLU A 87 -23.67 35.17 7.53
N THR A 88 -23.53 33.96 8.08
CA THR A 88 -24.05 33.43 9.37
C THR A 88 -25.54 33.09 9.49
N ALA A 89 -25.87 31.85 9.90
CA ALA A 89 -25.78 31.34 11.27
C ALA A 89 -26.30 29.89 11.34
N ALA A 90 -25.58 29.01 12.02
CA ALA A 90 -25.99 27.63 12.29
C ALA A 90 -27.12 27.56 13.35
N PRO A 91 -28.06 26.59 13.26
CA PRO A 91 -29.12 26.41 14.25
C PRO A 91 -28.72 25.45 15.38
N PRO A 92 -29.46 25.45 16.51
CA PRO A 92 -28.94 25.12 17.84
C PRO A 92 -29.19 23.68 18.31
N ILE A 93 -28.38 23.27 19.28
CA ILE A 93 -28.26 21.93 19.90
C ILE A 93 -29.09 21.83 21.21
N LEU A 94 -29.77 20.68 21.43
CA LEU A 94 -30.27 20.15 22.72
C LEU A 94 -30.40 18.60 22.64
N PRO A 95 -30.34 17.81 23.74
CA PRO A 95 -29.53 17.87 24.95
C PRO A 95 -28.57 16.65 25.08
N ILE A 96 -27.46 16.86 25.80
CA ILE A 96 -26.26 16.02 25.87
C ILE A 96 -26.27 15.15 27.14
N ALA A 97 -26.33 13.83 26.95
CA ALA A 97 -25.95 12.85 27.97
C ALA A 97 -24.97 11.76 27.45
N SER A 98 -24.60 11.76 26.16
CA SER A 98 -23.70 10.72 25.59
C SER A 98 -22.56 11.24 24.72
N ILE A 99 -22.34 12.55 24.63
CA ILE A 99 -21.15 13.14 23.98
C ILE A 99 -20.44 14.13 24.94
N SER A 100 -20.39 13.76 26.22
CA SER A 100 -19.23 13.98 27.10
C SER A 100 -18.27 12.77 27.05
N SER A 101 -18.57 11.81 26.16
CA SER A 101 -18.03 10.45 26.13
C SER A 101 -16.99 10.23 25.05
N ILE A 102 -16.80 11.11 24.07
CA ILE A 102 -15.63 11.02 23.19
C ILE A 102 -15.11 12.40 22.72
N LEU A 103 -15.79 13.32 22.04
CA LEU A 103 -15.06 14.49 21.48
C LEU A 103 -15.96 15.64 20.98
N ASP A 104 -16.53 16.52 21.83
CA ASP A 104 -17.34 17.62 21.25
C ASP A 104 -17.55 18.89 22.09
N GLN A 105 -16.50 19.47 22.64
CA GLN A 105 -16.49 20.93 22.80
C GLN A 105 -15.29 21.50 22.06
N ILE A 106 -15.45 21.57 20.75
CA ILE A 106 -14.74 22.49 19.87
C ILE A 106 -15.12 23.93 20.26
N GLU A 107 -14.12 24.81 20.24
CA GLU A 107 -14.13 26.28 20.35
C GLU A 107 -14.08 26.96 21.74
N GLY A 108 -13.01 27.75 21.92
CA GLY A 108 -12.82 28.64 23.06
C GLY A 108 -11.46 29.38 23.09
N SER A 109 -11.08 30.00 21.97
CA SER A 109 -10.23 31.21 21.82
C SER A 109 -9.08 31.57 22.81
N SER A 110 -7.92 31.86 22.19
CA SER A 110 -7.00 33.00 22.47
C SER A 110 -5.91 32.85 23.54
N LEU A 111 -4.62 32.78 23.12
CA LEU A 111 -3.74 33.95 23.02
C LEU A 111 -2.28 33.54 22.75
N MET A 112 -1.73 34.22 21.74
CA MET A 112 -0.34 34.41 21.33
C MET A 112 0.78 34.27 22.40
N GLY A 113 1.92 33.75 21.93
CA GLY A 113 3.27 34.04 22.43
C GLY A 113 4.18 32.82 22.32
N GLY A 114 5.26 32.79 21.56
CA GLY A 114 5.92 33.77 20.72
C GLY A 114 6.89 33.04 19.80
N TRP A 115 7.09 33.60 18.62
CA TRP A 115 8.04 33.12 17.62
C TRP A 115 9.48 33.50 18.00
N ILE A 116 10.42 32.64 17.58
CA ILE A 116 11.87 32.87 17.35
C ILE A 116 12.80 32.81 18.57
N GLN A 117 13.75 31.86 18.54
CA GLN A 117 15.19 32.12 18.30
C GLN A 117 15.96 30.79 18.02
N PRO A 118 16.87 30.75 17.04
CA PRO A 118 17.71 29.61 16.73
C PRO A 118 19.01 29.66 17.54
N VAL A 119 19.31 28.61 18.29
CA VAL A 119 20.64 28.48 18.90
C VAL A 119 21.17 27.07 18.66
N LEU A 120 21.98 26.95 17.61
CA LEU A 120 23.09 26.02 17.60
C LEU A 120 24.03 26.45 18.74
N SER A 121 24.03 25.73 19.86
CA SER A 121 25.11 25.81 20.84
C SER A 121 25.74 24.45 21.00
N GLU A 122 27.06 24.42 20.86
CA GLU A 122 27.90 23.27 21.14
C GLU A 122 27.67 22.75 22.57
N PRO A 123 27.76 21.43 22.79
CA PRO A 123 27.41 20.84 24.08
C PRO A 123 28.46 21.18 25.14
N SER A 124 28.04 21.89 26.18
CA SER A 124 28.80 22.02 27.43
C SER A 124 28.93 20.66 28.12
N SER A 125 30.16 20.36 28.52
CA SER A 125 30.66 19.11 29.07
C SER A 125 30.04 18.70 30.41
N SER A 126 29.31 17.58 30.43
CA SER A 126 29.32 16.57 31.52
C SER A 126 28.31 15.39 31.37
N THR A 127 27.55 15.29 30.27
CA THR A 127 26.62 14.16 29.98
C THR A 127 26.97 13.35 28.71
N GLY A 128 28.20 13.49 28.21
CA GLY A 128 28.55 13.21 26.80
C GLY A 128 28.54 11.76 26.28
N ALA A 129 28.54 10.72 27.13
CA ALA A 129 28.63 9.33 26.64
C ALA A 129 27.28 8.73 26.20
N ALA A 130 26.20 8.99 26.94
CA ALA A 130 24.86 8.49 26.59
C ALA A 130 24.23 9.31 25.44
N GLN A 131 24.47 10.63 25.44
CA GLN A 131 24.00 11.53 24.39
C GLN A 131 24.66 11.20 23.04
N SER A 132 25.98 10.96 23.04
CA SER A 132 26.72 10.60 21.81
C SER A 132 26.29 9.26 21.21
N SER A 133 25.86 8.29 22.03
CA SER A 133 25.30 7.03 21.54
C SER A 133 23.91 7.20 20.92
N ALA A 134 23.03 8.01 21.53
CA ALA A 134 21.70 8.28 20.98
C ALA A 134 21.78 9.03 19.65
N ASP A 135 22.65 10.03 19.55
CA ASP A 135 22.87 10.80 18.32
C ASP A 135 23.39 9.92 17.18
N ALA A 136 24.28 8.96 17.49
CA ALA A 136 24.75 7.98 16.51
C ALA A 136 23.62 7.08 15.98
N HIS A 137 22.69 6.66 16.84
CA HIS A 137 21.54 5.86 16.44
C HIS A 137 20.58 6.68 15.57
N ILE A 138 20.28 7.92 15.95
CA ILE A 138 19.45 8.83 15.15
C ILE A 138 20.08 9.06 13.77
N ALA A 139 21.39 9.29 13.71
CA ALA A 139 22.13 9.41 12.45
C ALA A 139 22.02 8.14 11.61
N ALA A 140 22.12 6.95 12.22
CA ALA A 140 21.97 5.68 11.53
C ALA A 140 20.55 5.49 10.96
N TYR A 141 19.49 5.86 11.70
CA TYR A 141 18.12 5.85 11.17
C TYR A 141 18.00 6.69 9.89
N PHE A 142 18.49 7.94 9.96
CA PHE A 142 18.41 8.91 8.86
C PHE A 142 19.32 8.57 7.67
N LYS A 143 20.34 7.74 7.90
CA LYS A 143 21.28 7.26 6.87
C LYS A 143 20.81 5.98 6.19
N TYR A 144 20.23 5.04 6.94
CA TYR A 144 19.97 3.69 6.44
C TYR A 144 18.48 3.36 6.25
N PHE A 145 17.61 3.78 7.16
CA PHE A 145 16.17 3.47 7.06
C PHE A 145 15.40 4.55 6.29
N HIS A 146 15.61 5.81 6.66
CA HIS A 146 14.82 6.92 6.14
C HIS A 146 14.89 7.09 4.61
N PRO A 147 16.05 6.96 3.92
CA PRO A 147 16.10 7.05 2.47
C PRO A 147 15.28 5.96 1.75
N SER A 148 15.09 4.81 2.40
CA SER A 148 14.32 3.69 1.86
C SER A 148 12.83 3.76 2.20
N PHE A 149 12.47 4.56 3.21
CA PHE A 149 11.09 4.77 3.61
C PHE A 149 10.91 6.10 4.35
N PRO A 150 10.68 7.21 3.61
CA PRO A 150 10.58 8.52 4.20
C PRO A 150 9.25 8.73 4.95
N LEU A 151 9.31 8.73 6.28
CA LEU A 151 8.16 8.98 7.15
C LEU A 151 8.33 10.20 8.05
N LEU A 152 9.57 10.66 8.29
CA LEU A 152 9.89 11.79 9.16
C LEU A 152 10.51 12.94 8.37
N HIS A 153 9.97 14.14 8.49
CA HIS A 153 10.51 15.30 7.78
C HIS A 153 11.72 15.89 8.52
N ARG A 154 12.94 15.66 7.99
CA ARG A 154 14.22 16.01 8.63
C ARG A 154 14.32 17.46 9.12
N PRO A 155 13.91 18.48 8.35
CA PRO A 155 14.04 19.88 8.78
C PRO A 155 13.18 20.21 10.01
N THR A 156 12.06 19.52 10.19
CA THR A 156 11.09 19.85 11.24
C THR A 156 11.19 18.98 12.49
N ILE A 157 12.08 17.98 12.52
CA ILE A 157 12.16 16.97 13.59
C ILE A 157 13.12 17.34 14.73
N ARG A 158 13.25 18.63 15.07
CA ARG A 158 14.27 19.08 16.04
C ARG A 158 13.72 19.64 17.34
N ASP A 159 12.50 20.17 17.37
CA ASP A 159 11.89 20.76 18.57
C ASP A 159 10.44 20.28 18.80
N GLY A 160 10.13 19.88 20.05
CA GLY A 160 8.79 19.46 20.46
C GLY A 160 8.39 18.04 20.02
N CYS A 161 9.35 17.23 19.57
CA CYS A 161 9.15 15.82 19.24
C CYS A 161 8.74 15.04 20.51
N PRO A 162 7.66 14.25 20.48
CA PRO A 162 7.31 13.37 21.60
C PRO A 162 8.46 12.42 21.93
N GLU A 163 8.74 12.22 23.22
CA GLU A 163 9.82 11.31 23.67
C GLU A 163 9.69 9.91 23.06
N VAL A 164 8.46 9.42 22.96
CA VAL A 164 8.12 8.17 22.27
C VAL A 164 8.64 8.11 20.83
N LEU A 165 8.51 9.19 20.07
CA LEU A 165 8.97 9.23 18.68
C LEU A 165 10.51 9.19 18.62
N ASN A 166 11.18 9.92 19.50
CA ASN A 166 12.64 9.86 19.62
C ASN A 166 13.11 8.45 20.00
N ASN A 167 12.46 7.82 20.98
CA ASN A 167 12.82 6.48 21.45
C ASN A 167 12.73 5.43 20.34
N ILE A 168 11.70 5.49 19.50
CA ILE A 168 11.58 4.53 18.39
C ILE A 168 12.57 4.80 17.25
N VAL A 169 12.90 6.07 16.99
CA VAL A 169 13.97 6.42 16.03
C VAL A 169 15.31 5.90 16.52
N ILE A 170 15.62 6.05 17.82
CA ILE A 170 16.83 5.50 18.45
C ILE A 170 16.81 3.97 18.41
N ALA A 171 15.68 3.33 18.67
CA ALA A 171 15.56 1.87 18.65
C ALA A 171 15.78 1.30 17.24
N ILE A 172 15.17 1.88 16.20
CA ILE A 172 15.40 1.45 14.81
C ILE A 172 16.85 1.74 14.40
N GLY A 173 17.37 2.93 14.72
CA GLY A 173 18.77 3.29 14.46
C GLY A 173 19.78 2.36 15.11
N GLY A 174 19.49 1.92 16.34
CA GLY A 174 20.28 0.95 17.09
C GLY A 174 20.43 -0.39 16.38
N LEU A 175 19.44 -0.85 15.61
CA LEU A 175 19.53 -2.08 14.81
C LEU A 175 20.62 -1.97 13.74
N TYR A 176 20.72 -0.81 13.08
CA TYR A 176 21.74 -0.57 12.05
C TYR A 176 23.13 -0.41 12.67
N VAL A 177 23.23 0.26 13.83
CA VAL A 177 24.49 0.38 14.56
C VAL A 177 24.96 -0.99 15.07
N ALA A 178 24.06 -1.82 15.60
CA ALA A 178 24.39 -3.16 16.10
C ALA A 178 25.10 -4.02 15.05
N ARG A 179 24.75 -3.88 13.76
CA ARG A 179 25.40 -4.62 12.67
C ARG A 179 26.86 -4.22 12.41
N MET A 180 27.28 -3.06 12.87
CA MET A 180 28.66 -2.57 12.76
C MET A 180 29.50 -2.91 14.00
N LEU A 181 28.89 -3.55 15.02
CA LEU A 181 29.52 -3.89 16.29
C LEU A 181 29.87 -5.40 16.37
N PRO A 182 30.81 -5.80 17.25
CA PRO A 182 31.03 -7.20 17.60
C PRO A 182 29.78 -7.85 18.22
N GLU A 183 29.66 -9.18 18.13
CA GLU A 183 28.43 -9.92 18.51
C GLU A 183 27.90 -9.61 19.93
N GLU A 184 28.79 -9.52 20.93
CA GLU A 184 28.40 -9.25 22.32
C GLU A 184 27.79 -7.84 22.50
N GLU A 185 28.43 -6.84 21.89
CA GLU A 185 27.98 -5.45 21.90
C GLU A 185 26.71 -5.27 21.05
N ALA A 186 26.65 -5.94 19.90
CA ALA A 186 25.48 -5.97 19.03
C ALA A 186 24.26 -6.53 19.76
N ALA A 187 24.40 -7.64 20.48
CA ALA A 187 23.32 -8.21 21.29
C ALA A 187 22.85 -7.25 22.39
N SER A 188 23.78 -6.53 23.02
CA SER A 188 23.45 -5.49 24.00
C SER A 188 22.67 -4.33 23.38
N CYS A 189 23.10 -3.86 22.20
CA CYS A 189 22.45 -2.79 21.45
C CYS A 189 21.02 -3.17 21.02
N VAL A 190 20.82 -4.40 20.54
CA VAL A 190 19.48 -4.93 20.18
C VAL A 190 18.59 -5.00 21.41
N ARG A 191 19.07 -5.50 22.56
CA ARG A 191 18.30 -5.52 23.82
C ARG A 191 17.91 -4.11 24.28
N SER A 192 18.82 -3.15 24.18
CA SER A 192 18.53 -1.74 24.50
C SER A 192 17.42 -1.19 23.60
N SER A 193 17.48 -1.48 22.30
CA SER A 193 16.46 -1.08 21.33
C SER A 193 15.09 -1.69 21.63
N GLN A 194 15.05 -2.95 22.07
CA GLN A 194 13.81 -3.61 22.51
C GLN A 194 13.21 -2.94 23.76
N ASN A 195 14.04 -2.62 24.75
CA ASN A 195 13.59 -1.91 25.95
C ASN A 195 13.00 -0.53 25.63
N LEU A 196 13.62 0.20 24.68
CA LEU A 196 13.10 1.49 24.20
C LEU A 196 11.74 1.34 23.51
N TRP A 197 11.57 0.30 22.69
CA TRP A 197 10.28 -0.01 22.06
C TRP A 197 9.20 -0.36 23.11
N ASP A 198 9.54 -1.16 24.11
CA ASP A 198 8.63 -1.53 25.20
C ASP A 198 8.24 -0.34 26.10
N ALA A 199 9.16 0.58 26.35
CA ALA A 199 8.85 1.83 27.03
C ALA A 199 7.94 2.72 26.17
N GLY A 200 8.26 2.87 24.88
CA GLY A 200 7.51 3.69 23.93
C GLY A 200 6.07 3.22 23.73
N ARG A 201 5.82 1.90 23.65
CA ARG A 201 4.45 1.36 23.51
C ARG A 201 3.57 1.66 24.73
N MET A 202 4.14 1.61 25.94
CA MET A 202 3.39 1.88 27.18
C MET A 202 2.97 3.35 27.23
N GLU A 203 3.87 4.23 26.80
CA GLU A 203 3.60 5.67 26.73
C GLU A 203 2.63 6.01 25.59
N LEU A 204 2.70 5.37 24.41
CA LEU A 204 1.70 5.54 23.35
C LEU A 204 0.27 5.23 23.82
N GLY A 205 0.13 4.20 24.66
CA GLY A 205 -1.15 3.88 25.30
C GLY A 205 -1.66 5.01 26.20
N ARG A 206 -0.76 5.69 26.91
CA ARG A 206 -1.05 6.80 27.83
C ARG A 206 -1.28 8.14 27.11
N LEU A 207 -0.60 8.36 25.99
CA LEU A 207 -0.68 9.54 25.12
C LEU A 207 -2.01 9.66 24.34
N SER A 208 -2.87 8.63 24.42
CA SER A 208 -4.22 8.63 23.86
C SER A 208 -5.19 9.63 24.54
N GLY A 209 -4.80 10.24 25.67
CA GLY A 209 -5.65 11.13 26.47
C GLY A 209 -5.30 12.63 26.46
N THR A 210 -4.41 13.13 25.59
CA THR A 210 -3.95 14.53 25.59
C THR A 210 -4.43 15.32 24.36
N ASN A 211 -4.80 16.60 24.55
CA ASN A 211 -5.14 17.53 23.45
C ASN A 211 -3.91 17.81 22.58
N TRP A 212 -3.85 17.20 21.41
CA TRP A 212 -2.76 17.37 20.45
C TRP A 212 -3.06 18.49 19.45
N THR A 213 -2.06 19.33 19.18
CA THR A 213 -2.07 20.16 17.96
C THR A 213 -1.98 19.27 16.72
N GLU A 214 -2.40 19.75 15.55
CA GLU A 214 -2.33 19.00 14.29
C GLU A 214 -0.93 18.42 14.03
N ARG A 215 0.12 19.23 14.21
CA ARG A 215 1.52 18.78 14.12
C ARG A 215 1.83 17.65 15.09
N ARG A 216 1.40 17.75 16.36
CA ARG A 216 1.66 16.69 17.34
C ARG A 216 0.86 15.42 17.06
N ARG A 217 -0.33 15.53 16.46
CA ARG A 217 -1.11 14.38 15.98
C ARG A 217 -0.38 13.62 14.88
N ILE A 218 0.22 14.34 13.93
CA ILE A 218 1.04 13.74 12.86
C ILE A 218 2.26 13.04 13.46
N LEU A 219 3.00 13.70 14.35
CA LEU A 219 4.16 13.10 15.03
C LEU A 219 3.76 11.84 15.84
N ALA A 220 2.61 11.88 16.50
CA ALA A 220 2.08 10.71 17.21
C ALA A 220 1.74 9.57 16.24
N MET A 221 1.11 9.86 15.09
CA MET A 221 0.82 8.85 14.07
C MET A 221 2.11 8.24 13.48
N GLN A 222 3.12 9.08 13.18
CA GLN A 222 4.44 8.61 12.75
C GLN A 222 5.07 7.70 13.82
N ALA A 223 4.96 8.06 15.10
CA ALA A 223 5.46 7.22 16.19
C ALA A 223 4.74 5.87 16.24
N TRP A 224 3.40 5.84 16.15
CA TRP A 224 2.62 4.61 16.08
C TRP A 224 3.07 3.71 14.94
N LEU A 225 3.20 4.26 13.73
CA LEU A 225 3.61 3.52 12.54
C LEU A 225 5.02 2.93 12.67
N LEU A 226 5.98 3.70 13.19
CA LEU A 226 7.34 3.19 13.42
C LEU A 226 7.38 2.10 14.51
N HIS A 227 6.57 2.21 15.56
CA HIS A 227 6.46 1.14 16.56
C HIS A 227 5.83 -0.14 15.98
N ILE A 228 4.83 0.00 15.11
CA ILE A 228 4.23 -1.13 14.39
C ILE A 228 5.28 -1.80 13.49
N ILE A 229 6.06 -1.03 12.73
CA ILE A 229 7.14 -1.56 11.88
C ILE A 229 8.14 -2.34 12.72
N TYR A 230 8.63 -1.75 13.81
CA TYR A 230 9.60 -2.41 14.68
C TYR A 230 9.05 -3.72 15.25
N GLY A 231 7.88 -3.68 15.89
CA GLY A 231 7.29 -4.86 16.53
C GLY A 231 6.88 -5.95 15.54
N ALA A 232 6.49 -5.60 14.32
CA ALA A 232 6.09 -6.57 13.30
C ALA A 232 7.27 -7.32 12.66
N PHE A 233 8.43 -6.69 12.53
CA PHE A 233 9.56 -7.21 11.76
C PHE A 233 10.82 -7.54 12.57
N MET A 234 10.97 -7.02 13.79
CA MET A 234 12.00 -7.45 14.75
C MET A 234 11.50 -8.45 15.77
N GLY A 235 10.21 -8.37 16.08
CA GLY A 235 9.65 -8.98 17.27
C GLY A 235 9.48 -10.49 17.20
N ASP A 236 9.47 -11.11 18.38
CA ASP A 236 8.94 -12.46 18.55
C ASP A 236 7.41 -12.48 18.36
N ALA A 237 6.79 -13.65 18.57
CA ALA A 237 5.34 -13.80 18.43
C ALA A 237 4.52 -12.86 19.34
N THR A 238 5.05 -12.48 20.51
CA THR A 238 4.38 -11.57 21.45
C THR A 238 4.44 -10.12 20.98
N GLN A 239 5.60 -9.68 20.49
CA GLN A 239 5.78 -8.35 19.92
C GLN A 239 4.98 -8.18 18.62
N TYR A 240 4.97 -9.20 17.75
CA TYR A 240 4.14 -9.20 16.55
C TYR A 240 2.64 -9.14 16.87
N SER A 241 2.17 -9.93 17.84
CA SER A 241 0.78 -9.88 18.32
C SER A 241 0.42 -8.48 18.86
N THR A 242 1.36 -7.83 19.56
CA THR A 242 1.20 -6.46 20.04
C THR A 242 1.15 -5.46 18.90
N ALA A 243 2.06 -5.53 17.93
CA ALA A 243 2.07 -4.67 16.75
C ALA A 243 0.77 -4.81 15.91
N LYS A 244 0.23 -6.02 15.78
CA LYS A 244 -1.09 -6.27 15.15
C LYS A 244 -2.23 -5.59 15.89
N LYS A 245 -2.25 -5.67 17.22
CA LYS A 245 -3.26 -4.98 18.05
C LYS A 245 -3.14 -3.47 17.91
N MET A 246 -1.91 -2.95 17.87
CA MET A 246 -1.65 -1.53 17.62
C MET A 246 -2.16 -1.10 16.25
N LEU A 247 -1.81 -1.83 15.20
CA LEU A 247 -2.28 -1.53 13.84
C LEU A 247 -3.81 -1.57 13.76
N ARG A 248 -4.45 -2.57 14.36
CA ARG A 248 -5.90 -2.65 14.42
C ARG A 248 -6.51 -1.45 15.13
N SER A 249 -5.97 -1.07 16.29
CA SER A 249 -6.45 0.10 17.04
C SER A 249 -6.29 1.39 16.22
N LEU A 250 -5.19 1.53 15.47
CA LEU A 250 -4.95 2.68 14.60
C LEU A 250 -5.95 2.72 13.42
N VAL A 251 -6.22 1.57 12.79
CA VAL A 251 -7.19 1.45 11.70
C VAL A 251 -8.61 1.74 12.17
N ASP A 252 -9.02 1.14 13.29
CA ASP A 252 -10.35 1.34 13.89
C ASP A 252 -10.54 2.84 14.22
N ALA A 253 -9.54 3.48 14.84
CA ALA A 253 -9.57 4.92 15.12
C ALA A 253 -9.63 5.78 13.85
N ALA A 254 -8.90 5.41 12.79
CA ALA A 254 -8.96 6.12 11.51
C ALA A 254 -10.33 5.99 10.84
N GLN A 255 -11.00 4.84 10.99
CA GLN A 255 -12.36 4.62 10.50
C GLN A 255 -13.39 5.44 11.29
N ASP A 256 -13.33 5.38 12.62
CA ASP A 256 -14.26 6.09 13.52
C ASP A 256 -14.18 7.61 13.33
N LEU A 257 -12.97 8.14 13.12
CA LEU A 257 -12.73 9.56 12.85
C LEU A 257 -12.95 9.96 11.38
N GLY A 258 -13.34 9.02 10.51
CA GLY A 258 -13.54 9.27 9.08
C GLY A 258 -12.27 9.64 8.30
N LEU A 259 -11.09 9.42 8.88
CA LEU A 259 -9.80 9.82 8.31
C LEU A 259 -9.41 9.04 7.08
N LEU A 260 -10.11 7.96 6.73
CA LEU A 260 -9.90 7.28 5.46
C LEU A 260 -10.23 8.16 4.25
N ARG A 261 -10.95 9.27 4.45
CA ARG A 261 -11.26 10.26 3.42
C ARG A 261 -10.50 11.55 3.69
N GLN A 262 -9.66 11.97 2.75
CA GLN A 262 -8.87 13.20 2.85
C GLN A 262 -9.74 14.41 3.12
N ALA A 263 -10.91 14.53 2.45
CA ALA A 263 -11.84 15.64 2.66
C ALA A 263 -12.29 15.83 4.11
N VAL A 264 -12.37 14.76 4.90
CA VAL A 264 -12.72 14.81 6.33
C VAL A 264 -11.49 15.13 7.19
N ALA A 265 -10.31 14.67 6.77
CA ALA A 265 -9.07 14.98 7.47
C ALA A 265 -8.61 16.42 7.25
N THR A 266 -8.95 17.04 6.12
CA THR A 266 -8.51 18.39 5.73
C THR A 266 -9.63 19.44 5.76
N SER A 267 -10.83 19.12 6.23
CA SER A 267 -12.03 19.99 6.20
C SER A 267 -11.92 21.35 6.91
N GLY A 268 -10.82 21.63 7.62
CA GLY A 268 -10.54 22.93 8.24
C GLY A 268 -9.40 23.73 7.59
N SER A 269 -8.66 23.16 6.64
CA SER A 269 -7.49 23.78 6.01
C SER A 269 -7.82 24.13 4.56
N ARG A 270 -7.68 25.41 4.17
CA ARG A 270 -7.63 25.75 2.74
C ARG A 270 -6.45 24.99 2.15
N SER A 271 -6.68 24.14 1.15
CA SER A 271 -5.59 23.42 0.47
C SER A 271 -4.50 24.43 0.13
N TRP A 272 -3.25 24.12 0.50
CA TRP A 272 -2.10 24.99 0.27
C TRP A 272 -1.96 25.35 -1.24
N ILE A 273 -2.56 24.54 -2.12
CA ILE A 273 -2.64 24.75 -3.57
C ILE A 273 -3.58 25.91 -3.93
N HIS A 274 -4.73 26.05 -3.26
CA HIS A 274 -5.67 27.15 -3.56
C HIS A 274 -5.14 28.52 -3.10
N THR A 275 -4.20 28.54 -2.16
CA THR A 275 -3.47 29.76 -1.78
C THR A 275 -2.39 30.19 -2.78
N CYS A 276 -2.11 29.41 -3.83
CA CYS A 276 -1.14 29.77 -4.87
C CYS A 276 -1.67 30.82 -5.86
N HIS A 277 -2.99 30.97 -6.01
CA HIS A 277 -3.58 31.94 -6.96
C HIS A 277 -3.69 33.36 -6.39
N ASP A 278 -3.70 33.53 -5.06
CA ASP A 278 -3.68 34.84 -4.39
C ASP A 278 -2.25 35.36 -4.24
N VAL A 279 -1.61 35.66 -5.39
CA VAL A 279 -0.33 36.39 -5.43
C VAL A 279 -0.62 37.89 -5.53
N SER A 280 -1.24 38.45 -4.49
CA SER A 280 -0.95 39.84 -4.14
C SER A 280 0.40 39.83 -3.42
N ILE A 281 1.44 40.27 -4.11
CA ILE A 281 2.83 40.37 -3.64
C ILE A 281 2.86 41.32 -2.43
N GLY A 282 2.63 40.77 -1.24
CA GLY A 282 2.94 41.36 0.05
C GLY A 282 4.18 40.67 0.60
N SER A 283 5.23 41.43 0.85
CA SER A 283 6.52 40.96 1.33
C SER A 283 6.45 40.46 2.77
N ASP A 284 6.17 39.19 3.01
CA ASP A 284 6.45 38.59 4.32
C ASP A 284 6.95 37.15 4.15
N ALA A 285 8.23 36.92 4.47
CA ALA A 285 8.85 35.59 4.53
C ALA A 285 8.07 34.63 5.46
N ASP A 286 7.37 35.18 6.46
CA ASP A 286 6.49 34.46 7.37
C ASP A 286 5.29 33.81 6.64
N THR A 287 4.79 34.42 5.57
CA THR A 287 3.69 33.82 4.77
C THR A 287 4.15 32.61 3.96
N LEU A 288 5.36 32.65 3.39
CA LEU A 288 5.93 31.54 2.62
C LEU A 288 6.29 30.37 3.55
N HIS A 289 6.89 30.65 4.70
CA HIS A 289 7.20 29.64 5.69
C HIS A 289 5.93 28.94 6.20
N ASN A 290 4.88 29.69 6.52
CA ASN A 290 3.60 29.13 6.95
C ASN A 290 2.97 28.23 5.86
N ARG A 291 3.01 28.64 4.59
CA ARG A 291 2.54 27.81 3.46
C ARG A 291 3.33 26.52 3.31
N TRP A 292 4.65 26.60 3.37
CA TRP A 292 5.51 25.42 3.32
C TRP A 292 5.20 24.47 4.48
N MET A 293 4.99 24.99 5.70
CA MET A 293 4.61 24.17 6.85
C MET A 293 3.23 23.53 6.71
N MET A 294 2.25 24.22 6.11
CA MET A 294 0.95 23.62 5.78
C MET A 294 1.11 22.45 4.79
N TYR A 295 1.90 22.65 3.73
CA TYR A 295 2.25 21.59 2.78
C TYR A 295 2.93 20.40 3.48
N VAL A 296 3.95 20.64 4.30
CA VAL A 296 4.67 19.60 5.03
C VAL A 296 3.72 18.82 5.94
N ASN A 297 2.81 19.49 6.64
CA ASN A 297 1.84 18.83 7.51
C ASN A 297 0.84 17.96 6.71
N GLU A 298 0.27 18.50 5.64
CA GLU A 298 -0.67 17.77 4.78
C GLU A 298 -0.01 16.54 4.14
N GLU A 299 1.20 16.70 3.59
CA GLU A 299 1.95 15.59 3.00
C GLU A 299 2.41 14.57 4.04
N SER A 300 2.81 15.02 5.24
CA SER A 300 3.18 14.10 6.32
C SER A 300 1.98 13.25 6.76
N MET A 301 0.78 13.85 6.86
CA MET A 301 -0.45 13.13 7.17
C MET A 301 -0.80 12.15 6.05
N LYS A 302 -0.71 12.58 4.79
CA LYS A 302 -0.92 11.75 3.61
C LYS A 302 0.02 10.53 3.58
N LEU A 303 1.31 10.74 3.86
CA LEU A 303 2.30 9.66 3.99
C LEU A 303 1.94 8.70 5.13
N CYS A 304 1.47 9.21 6.27
CA CYS A 304 1.05 8.36 7.39
C CYS A 304 -0.15 7.48 7.02
N MET A 305 -1.16 8.02 6.34
CA MET A 305 -2.35 7.28 5.92
C MET A 305 -2.00 6.20 4.89
N HIS A 306 -1.17 6.51 3.92
CA HIS A 306 -0.67 5.52 2.95
C HIS A 306 0.20 4.46 3.61
N THR A 307 1.04 4.84 4.58
CA THR A 307 1.87 3.92 5.35
C THR A 307 1.01 2.96 6.18
N MET A 308 -0.08 3.44 6.77
CA MET A 308 -1.03 2.56 7.50
C MET A 308 -1.60 1.48 6.57
N LEU A 309 -2.09 1.87 5.38
CA LEU A 309 -2.61 0.93 4.37
C LEU A 309 -1.52 -0.04 3.88
N PHE A 310 -0.31 0.47 3.66
CA PHE A 310 0.86 -0.32 3.28
C PHE A 310 1.21 -1.39 4.33
N LEU A 311 1.26 -1.02 5.61
CA LEU A 311 1.56 -1.95 6.70
C LEU A 311 0.47 -3.00 6.89
N ASP A 312 -0.80 -2.62 6.77
CA ASP A 312 -1.94 -3.55 6.82
C ASP A 312 -1.86 -4.63 5.73
N PHE A 313 -1.35 -4.29 4.55
CA PHE A 313 -1.04 -5.30 3.53
C PHE A 313 0.19 -6.15 3.91
N HIS A 314 1.33 -5.52 4.19
CA HIS A 314 2.61 -6.22 4.35
C HIS A 314 2.70 -7.09 5.61
N ILE A 315 1.94 -6.78 6.65
CA ILE A 315 1.84 -7.60 7.87
C ILE A 315 0.90 -8.79 7.64
N SER A 316 -0.17 -8.59 6.87
CA SER A 316 -1.20 -9.59 6.63
C SER A 316 -0.80 -10.61 5.56
N TYR A 317 -0.08 -10.19 4.53
CA TYR A 317 0.25 -11.02 3.37
C TYR A 317 1.05 -12.30 3.73
N PRO A 318 2.20 -12.22 4.44
CA PRO A 318 3.03 -13.41 4.68
C PRO A 318 2.37 -14.43 5.61
N CYS A 319 1.42 -13.98 6.43
CA CYS A 319 0.64 -14.79 7.37
C CYS A 319 -0.70 -15.24 6.78
N ASN A 320 -0.98 -14.93 5.51
CA ASN A 320 -2.23 -15.25 4.82
C ASN A 320 -3.50 -14.77 5.57
N ILE A 321 -3.41 -13.62 6.24
CA ILE A 321 -4.52 -12.99 6.96
C ILE A 321 -5.18 -11.96 6.04
N ARG A 322 -6.47 -11.68 6.28
CA ARG A 322 -7.16 -10.60 5.57
C ARG A 322 -6.71 -9.25 6.13
N SER A 323 -6.38 -8.31 5.24
CA SER A 323 -6.16 -6.90 5.61
C SER A 323 -7.41 -6.28 6.24
N LEU A 324 -7.19 -5.36 7.18
CA LEU A 324 -8.23 -4.67 7.94
C LEU A 324 -8.91 -3.56 7.14
N THR A 325 -8.18 -2.94 6.23
CA THR A 325 -8.63 -1.83 5.39
C THR A 325 -8.90 -2.27 3.96
N SER A 326 -9.95 -1.72 3.38
CA SER A 326 -10.28 -1.86 1.97
C SER A 326 -9.69 -0.68 1.20
N THR A 327 -8.99 -0.95 0.10
CA THR A 327 -8.45 0.09 -0.79
C THR A 327 -9.55 0.89 -1.51
N ILE A 328 -10.79 0.37 -1.52
CA ILE A 328 -11.96 1.04 -2.11
C ILE A 328 -12.48 2.16 -1.20
N ASP A 329 -12.39 1.97 0.12
CA ASP A 329 -12.88 2.94 1.10
C ASP A 329 -11.83 4.01 1.44
N PHE A 330 -10.63 3.88 0.87
CA PHE A 330 -9.50 4.77 1.07
C PHE A 330 -9.46 5.84 -0.03
N ASP A 331 -9.71 7.09 0.38
CA ASP A 331 -9.83 8.26 -0.50
C ASP A 331 -8.79 9.31 -0.09
N TRP A 332 -7.54 9.06 -0.44
CA TRP A 332 -6.43 9.99 -0.28
C TRP A 332 -5.65 10.13 -1.58
N GLU A 333 -5.32 11.36 -1.91
CA GLU A 333 -4.45 11.68 -3.03
C GLU A 333 -3.05 11.08 -2.83
N LEU A 334 -2.42 10.74 -3.94
CA LEU A 334 -1.07 10.20 -3.95
C LEU A 334 -0.02 11.23 -3.48
N PRO A 335 0.97 10.83 -2.63
CA PRO A 335 1.98 11.74 -2.07
C PRO A 335 2.85 12.46 -3.10
N PHE A 336 3.33 13.66 -2.76
CA PHE A 336 4.27 14.40 -3.60
C PHE A 336 5.64 13.70 -3.74
N SER A 337 6.54 14.23 -4.58
CA SER A 337 7.91 13.71 -4.66
C SER A 337 8.62 13.89 -3.31
N SER A 338 9.37 12.87 -2.89
CA SER A 338 10.12 12.93 -1.62
C SER A 338 11.12 14.08 -1.62
N SER A 339 11.70 14.42 -2.77
CA SER A 339 12.59 15.57 -2.94
C SER A 339 11.91 16.92 -2.68
N LEU A 340 10.64 17.07 -3.06
CA LEU A 340 9.86 18.25 -2.74
C LEU A 340 9.51 18.30 -1.26
N TRP A 341 9.07 17.17 -0.70
CA TRP A 341 8.72 17.05 0.72
C TRP A 341 9.93 17.27 1.64
N GLU A 342 11.11 16.73 1.34
CA GLU A 342 12.34 16.88 2.13
C GLU A 342 13.07 18.22 1.93
N SER A 343 12.42 19.23 1.33
CA SER A 343 13.05 20.53 1.11
C SER A 343 13.54 21.16 2.42
N GLU A 344 14.80 21.62 2.46
CA GLU A 344 15.41 22.12 3.70
C GLU A 344 14.89 23.48 4.17
N SER A 345 14.29 24.26 3.26
CA SER A 345 13.74 25.57 3.53
C SER A 345 12.53 25.87 2.65
N ALA A 346 11.74 26.88 3.05
CA ALA A 346 10.56 27.31 2.29
C ALA A 346 10.92 27.85 0.89
N LEU A 347 12.11 28.44 0.71
CA LEU A 347 12.60 28.89 -0.59
C LEU A 347 12.97 27.70 -1.49
N ALA A 348 13.72 26.73 -0.95
CA ALA A 348 14.08 25.53 -1.70
C ALA A 348 12.85 24.68 -2.07
N TRP A 349 11.83 24.70 -1.22
CA TRP A 349 10.51 24.12 -1.52
C TRP A 349 9.86 24.83 -2.71
N LEU A 350 9.79 26.16 -2.69
CA LEU A 350 9.17 26.95 -3.76
C LEU A 350 9.88 26.76 -5.11
N GLU A 351 11.21 26.71 -5.12
CA GLU A 351 12.01 26.45 -6.33
C GLU A 351 11.66 25.08 -6.93
N ARG A 352 11.66 24.02 -6.11
CA ARG A 352 11.32 22.66 -6.57
C ARG A 352 9.85 22.49 -6.94
N LEU A 353 8.97 23.28 -6.34
CA LEU A 353 7.54 23.23 -6.62
C LEU A 353 7.25 23.56 -8.09
N GLY A 354 8.03 24.46 -8.69
CA GLY A 354 7.93 24.81 -10.11
C GLY A 354 8.32 23.67 -11.07
N ASP A 355 9.16 22.74 -10.62
CA ASP A 355 9.60 21.59 -11.42
C ASP A 355 8.71 20.35 -11.22
N GLU A 356 7.79 20.37 -10.25
CA GLU A 356 6.93 19.23 -9.94
C GLU A 356 5.86 19.06 -11.04
N PRO A 357 5.82 17.91 -11.74
CA PRO A 357 4.94 17.70 -12.90
C PRO A 357 3.45 17.91 -12.61
N ARG A 358 3.05 17.67 -11.35
CA ARG A 358 1.67 17.86 -10.88
C ARG A 358 1.27 19.32 -10.74
N VAL A 359 2.23 20.19 -10.39
CA VAL A 359 2.01 21.62 -10.22
C VAL A 359 2.07 22.32 -11.58
N LEU A 360 2.99 21.92 -12.46
CA LEU A 360 3.03 22.39 -13.84
C LEU A 360 1.69 22.17 -14.57
N ALA A 361 1.03 21.05 -14.31
CA ALA A 361 -0.28 20.74 -14.89
C ALA A 361 -1.44 21.58 -14.30
N LEU A 362 -1.28 22.16 -13.11
CA LEU A 362 -2.26 23.05 -12.47
C LEU A 362 -2.13 24.51 -12.93
N LEU A 363 -0.99 24.87 -13.54
CA LEU A 363 -0.70 26.23 -14.03
C LEU A 363 -1.20 26.45 -15.47
N GLU A 364 -1.82 25.45 -16.11
CA GLU A 364 -2.48 25.63 -17.39
C GLU A 364 -3.82 26.37 -17.21
N PRO A 365 -4.08 27.45 -17.98
CA PRO A 365 -5.20 28.35 -17.74
C PRO A 365 -6.50 27.81 -18.32
N ASP A 366 -7.08 26.78 -17.70
CA ASP A 366 -8.46 26.38 -17.99
C ASP A 366 -9.38 26.66 -16.80
N GLU A 367 -10.44 27.41 -17.06
CA GLU A 367 -11.39 27.94 -16.07
C GLU A 367 -12.31 26.83 -15.50
N ALA A 368 -11.76 25.91 -14.70
CA ALA A 368 -12.49 25.11 -13.71
C ALA A 368 -11.51 24.26 -12.88
N LEU A 369 -11.30 24.61 -11.61
CA LEU A 369 -10.47 23.86 -10.66
C LEU A 369 -11.03 22.44 -10.38
N GLU A 370 -10.67 21.47 -11.23
CA GLU A 370 -10.55 20.05 -10.90
C GLU A 370 -9.08 19.64 -11.14
N LEU A 371 -8.51 18.73 -10.32
CA LEU A 371 -7.13 18.25 -10.53
C LEU A 371 -6.92 17.86 -12.01
N PRO A 372 -5.81 18.25 -12.65
CA PRO A 372 -5.54 17.95 -14.06
C PRO A 372 -5.43 16.44 -14.34
N CYS A 373 -5.31 15.62 -13.28
CA CYS A 373 -5.36 14.17 -13.37
C CYS A 373 -6.21 13.57 -12.23
N PRO A 374 -7.46 13.14 -12.49
CA PRO A 374 -8.30 12.52 -11.46
C PRO A 374 -7.73 11.18 -10.95
N PHE A 375 -6.81 10.55 -11.70
CA PHE A 375 -6.19 9.28 -11.31
C PHE A 375 -5.21 9.41 -10.14
N LEU A 376 -4.83 10.63 -9.76
CA LEU A 376 -3.99 10.87 -8.57
C LEU A 376 -4.82 10.96 -7.28
N LYS A 377 -6.15 10.96 -7.36
CA LYS A 377 -7.05 11.08 -6.21
C LYS A 377 -7.06 9.87 -5.28
N SER A 378 -6.71 8.70 -5.78
CA SER A 378 -6.57 7.52 -4.94
C SER A 378 -5.63 6.47 -5.55
N PRO A 379 -5.01 5.61 -4.72
CA PRO A 379 -4.24 4.46 -5.21
C PRO A 379 -5.03 3.55 -6.16
N THR A 380 -6.33 3.39 -5.90
CA THR A 380 -7.23 2.56 -6.73
C THR A 380 -7.41 3.14 -8.13
N LEU A 381 -7.58 4.46 -8.25
CA LEU A 381 -7.71 5.12 -9.56
C LEU A 381 -6.39 5.12 -10.34
N ALA A 382 -5.27 5.33 -9.65
CA ALA A 382 -3.94 5.22 -10.26
C ALA A 382 -3.69 3.81 -10.81
N MET A 383 -3.99 2.78 -10.02
CA MET A 383 -3.91 1.39 -10.44
C MET A 383 -4.79 1.13 -11.69
N GLN A 384 -6.04 1.60 -11.70
CA GLN A 384 -6.94 1.45 -12.85
C GLN A 384 -6.40 2.12 -14.12
N SER A 385 -5.81 3.31 -14.00
CA SER A 385 -5.18 3.98 -15.14
C SER A 385 -3.97 3.20 -15.66
N LEU A 386 -3.10 2.70 -14.77
CA LEU A 386 -1.94 1.87 -15.16
C LEU A 386 -2.33 0.56 -15.84
N MET A 387 -3.48 0.00 -15.47
CA MET A 387 -4.01 -1.22 -16.09
C MET A 387 -4.55 -0.98 -17.51
N SER A 388 -4.74 0.27 -17.94
CA SER A 388 -5.14 0.59 -19.31
C SER A 388 -3.97 0.44 -20.30
N ASP A 389 -4.27 0.20 -21.58
CA ASP A 389 -3.25 0.13 -22.64
C ASP A 389 -2.53 1.49 -22.87
N SER A 390 -3.10 2.60 -22.39
CA SER A 390 -2.57 3.97 -22.53
C SER A 390 -2.80 4.79 -21.25
N PRO A 391 -1.99 4.60 -20.19
CA PRO A 391 -2.13 5.33 -18.94
C PRO A 391 -1.89 6.82 -19.12
N SER A 392 -2.44 7.63 -18.21
CA SER A 392 -2.28 9.09 -18.25
C SER A 392 -0.79 9.49 -18.20
N PRO A 393 -0.32 10.37 -19.10
CA PRO A 393 1.07 10.84 -19.08
C PRO A 393 1.40 11.58 -17.78
N TYR A 394 0.43 12.30 -17.20
CA TYR A 394 0.58 12.97 -15.90
C TYR A 394 0.76 11.97 -14.75
N LEU A 395 0.04 10.85 -14.78
CA LEU A 395 0.24 9.77 -13.81
C LEU A 395 1.64 9.18 -13.94
N LEU A 396 2.08 8.83 -15.16
CA LEU A 396 3.42 8.29 -15.39
C LEU A 396 4.52 9.26 -14.93
N ALA A 397 4.35 10.56 -15.19
CA ALA A 397 5.27 11.60 -14.72
C ALA A 397 5.31 11.69 -13.19
N ALA A 398 4.15 11.64 -12.52
CA ALA A 398 4.06 11.66 -11.06
C ALA A 398 4.72 10.41 -10.42
N LEU A 399 4.48 9.22 -10.98
CA LEU A 399 5.13 7.98 -10.52
C LEU A 399 6.64 8.03 -10.74
N LYS A 400 7.08 8.55 -11.88
CA LYS A 400 8.50 8.75 -12.18
C LYS A 400 9.15 9.74 -11.22
N ALA A 401 8.44 10.78 -10.78
CA ALA A 401 8.95 11.80 -9.87
C ALA A 401 8.92 11.37 -8.38
N SER A 402 7.99 10.49 -8.00
CA SER A 402 7.80 10.05 -6.61
C SER A 402 7.95 8.53 -6.46
N PRO A 403 9.13 8.03 -6.06
CA PRO A 403 9.36 6.62 -5.82
C PRO A 403 8.43 6.06 -4.73
N ILE A 404 8.22 6.81 -3.64
CA ILE A 404 7.33 6.39 -2.55
C ILE A 404 5.88 6.20 -3.01
N THR A 405 5.42 7.06 -3.93
CA THR A 405 4.10 6.90 -4.57
C THR A 405 4.05 5.64 -5.42
N THR A 406 5.08 5.38 -6.22
CA THR A 406 5.17 4.16 -7.01
C THR A 406 5.17 2.91 -6.13
N LEU A 407 5.83 2.97 -4.96
CA LEU A 407 5.81 1.90 -3.96
C LEU A 407 4.39 1.63 -3.44
N PHE A 408 3.61 2.67 -3.11
CA PHE A 408 2.22 2.48 -2.67
C PHE A 408 1.32 1.93 -3.79
N VAL A 409 1.48 2.40 -5.02
CA VAL A 409 0.69 1.92 -6.15
C VAL A 409 0.99 0.46 -6.47
N ILE A 410 2.26 0.04 -6.45
CA ILE A 410 2.61 -1.37 -6.68
C ILE A 410 2.14 -2.28 -5.54
N THR A 411 2.13 -1.78 -4.30
CA THR A 411 1.53 -2.48 -3.15
C THR A 411 0.04 -2.70 -3.35
N ASN A 412 -0.67 -1.70 -3.91
CA ASN A 412 -2.09 -1.83 -4.24
C ASN A 412 -2.33 -2.91 -5.32
N ILE A 413 -1.46 -2.97 -6.33
CA ILE A 413 -1.47 -4.05 -7.34
C ILE A 413 -1.23 -5.42 -6.69
N ASP A 414 -0.24 -5.57 -5.79
CA ASP A 414 0.01 -6.83 -5.06
C ASP A 414 -1.21 -7.23 -4.19
N SER A 415 -1.86 -6.26 -3.56
CA SER A 415 -3.11 -6.49 -2.81
C SER A 415 -4.24 -6.99 -3.69
N LEU A 416 -4.45 -6.37 -4.85
CA LEU A 416 -5.44 -6.83 -5.83
C LEU A 416 -5.14 -8.26 -6.27
N VAL A 417 -3.87 -8.55 -6.56
CA VAL A 417 -3.45 -9.88 -7.00
C VAL A 417 -3.72 -10.91 -5.90
N ARG A 418 -3.33 -10.62 -4.65
CA ARG A 418 -3.62 -11.47 -3.49
C ARG A 418 -5.11 -11.74 -3.32
N ASP A 419 -5.95 -10.71 -3.35
CA ASP A 419 -7.37 -10.81 -3.01
C ASP A 419 -8.16 -11.57 -4.08
N LEU A 420 -7.87 -11.34 -5.35
CA LEU A 420 -8.45 -12.11 -6.44
C LEU A 420 -7.99 -13.56 -6.42
N THR A 421 -6.74 -13.79 -6.04
CA THR A 421 -6.27 -15.14 -5.85
C THR A 421 -6.94 -15.88 -4.71
N ARG A 422 -7.11 -15.25 -3.56
CA ARG A 422 -7.85 -15.83 -2.45
C ARG A 422 -9.28 -16.17 -2.86
N SER A 423 -9.92 -15.28 -3.63
CA SER A 423 -11.27 -15.49 -4.14
C SER A 423 -11.35 -16.71 -5.06
N TYR A 424 -10.34 -16.92 -5.92
CA TYR A 424 -10.23 -18.09 -6.78
C TYR A 424 -10.31 -19.41 -6.00
N TYR A 425 -9.53 -19.55 -4.93
CA TYR A 425 -9.53 -20.78 -4.10
C TYR A 425 -10.82 -20.99 -3.28
N GLN A 426 -11.66 -19.97 -3.16
CA GLN A 426 -12.94 -20.06 -2.45
C GLN A 426 -14.10 -20.42 -3.39
N LEU A 427 -13.90 -20.35 -4.71
CA LEU A 427 -14.92 -20.68 -5.70
C LEU A 427 -14.82 -22.16 -6.10
N PRO A 428 -15.97 -22.83 -6.36
CA PRO A 428 -15.94 -24.17 -6.92
C PRO A 428 -15.27 -24.13 -8.30
N PRO A 429 -14.45 -25.15 -8.66
CA PRO A 429 -13.75 -25.16 -9.93
C PRO A 429 -14.75 -25.08 -11.08
N ASN A 430 -14.59 -24.08 -11.96
CA ASN A 430 -15.42 -23.96 -13.14
C ASN A 430 -15.00 -25.05 -14.15
N LEU A 431 -15.84 -26.08 -14.30
CA LEU A 431 -15.61 -27.21 -15.22
C LEU A 431 -15.52 -26.79 -16.70
N SER A 432 -15.90 -25.54 -17.02
CA SER A 432 -15.93 -25.00 -18.38
C SER A 432 -14.69 -24.16 -18.73
N ASP A 433 -13.78 -23.93 -17.77
CA ASP A 433 -12.56 -23.18 -18.01
C ASP A 433 -11.50 -24.10 -18.65
N PRO A 434 -10.97 -23.77 -19.85
CA PRO A 434 -9.94 -24.57 -20.51
C PRO A 434 -8.63 -24.66 -19.72
N SER A 435 -8.42 -23.81 -18.72
CA SER A 435 -7.28 -23.87 -17.81
C SER A 435 -7.74 -23.67 -16.36
N PRO A 436 -7.97 -24.75 -15.59
CA PRO A 436 -8.40 -24.69 -14.19
C PRO A 436 -7.30 -24.18 -13.24
N PHE A 437 -6.37 -23.37 -13.75
CA PHE A 437 -5.21 -22.84 -13.06
C PHE A 437 -4.98 -21.34 -13.30
N HIS A 438 -5.81 -20.67 -14.12
CA HIS A 438 -5.76 -19.22 -14.24
C HIS A 438 -6.60 -18.57 -13.14
N ILE A 439 -5.91 -17.96 -12.16
CA ILE A 439 -6.54 -17.13 -11.11
C ILE A 439 -7.44 -16.04 -11.70
N PHE A 440 -6.96 -15.46 -12.80
CA PHE A 440 -7.54 -14.31 -13.49
C PHE A 440 -7.97 -14.73 -14.88
N THR A 441 -9.01 -14.09 -15.40
CA THR A 441 -9.28 -14.14 -16.85
C THR A 441 -8.06 -13.67 -17.64
N GLN A 442 -7.86 -14.19 -18.86
CA GLN A 442 -6.74 -13.77 -19.73
C GLN A 442 -6.72 -12.24 -19.92
N SER A 443 -7.90 -11.60 -19.98
CA SER A 443 -8.05 -10.15 -20.00
C SER A 443 -7.52 -9.48 -18.72
N GLN A 444 -7.87 -9.98 -17.54
CA GLN A 444 -7.41 -9.40 -16.27
C GLN A 444 -5.89 -9.56 -16.09
N ASN A 445 -5.34 -10.73 -16.42
CA ASN A 445 -3.88 -10.93 -16.43
C ASN A 445 -3.20 -9.90 -17.34
N ARG A 446 -3.70 -9.73 -18.58
CA ARG A 446 -3.15 -8.75 -19.53
C ARG A 446 -3.12 -7.33 -18.95
N LEU A 447 -4.19 -6.91 -18.26
CA LEU A 447 -4.28 -5.58 -17.65
C LEU A 447 -3.23 -5.39 -16.53
N ILE A 448 -3.03 -6.39 -15.67
CA ILE A 448 -2.03 -6.32 -14.59
C ILE A 448 -0.61 -6.33 -15.18
N TYR A 449 -0.34 -7.16 -16.20
CA TYR A 449 0.94 -7.14 -16.91
C TYR A 449 1.20 -5.81 -17.61
N ALA A 450 0.18 -5.14 -18.14
CA ALA A 450 0.31 -3.79 -18.70
C ALA A 450 0.81 -2.81 -17.61
N ALA A 451 0.16 -2.79 -16.44
CA ALA A 451 0.57 -1.96 -15.31
C ALA A 451 2.02 -2.23 -14.88
N LEU A 452 2.41 -3.50 -14.71
CA LEU A 452 3.76 -3.89 -14.34
C LEU A 452 4.79 -3.51 -15.41
N ARG A 453 4.44 -3.59 -16.70
CA ARG A 453 5.29 -3.15 -17.82
C ARG A 453 5.53 -1.64 -17.77
N HIS A 454 4.52 -0.84 -17.46
CA HIS A 454 4.68 0.60 -17.29
C HIS A 454 5.63 0.93 -16.13
N ILE A 455 5.48 0.25 -14.99
CA ILE A 455 6.38 0.41 -13.84
C ILE A 455 7.81 -0.03 -14.21
N SER A 456 7.99 -1.18 -14.87
CA SER A 456 9.31 -1.63 -15.34
C SER A 456 9.97 -0.62 -16.28
N ARG A 457 9.20 0.02 -17.18
CA ARG A 457 9.73 1.08 -18.05
C ARG A 457 10.24 2.29 -17.26
N ILE A 458 9.49 2.72 -16.24
CA ILE A 458 9.91 3.82 -15.34
C ILE A 458 11.24 3.48 -14.66
N ILE A 459 11.41 2.23 -14.19
CA ILE A 459 12.65 1.76 -13.57
C ILE A 459 13.81 1.79 -14.56
N MET A 460 13.63 1.22 -15.77
CA MET A 460 14.68 1.16 -16.80
C MET A 460 15.13 2.55 -17.29
N GLU A 461 14.19 3.48 -17.50
CA GLU A 461 14.50 4.86 -17.89
C GLU A 461 15.36 5.60 -16.85
N ARG A 462 15.33 5.14 -15.59
CA ARG A 462 16.05 5.74 -14.47
C ARG A 462 17.39 5.06 -14.17
N GLU A 463 17.63 3.84 -14.67
CA GLU A 463 18.80 2.99 -14.32
C GLU A 463 20.15 3.68 -14.54
N HIS A 464 20.24 4.59 -15.51
CA HIS A 464 21.47 5.32 -15.83
C HIS A 464 21.63 6.64 -15.05
N ALA A 465 20.64 7.02 -14.24
CA ALA A 465 20.60 8.24 -13.43
C ALA A 465 20.68 7.96 -11.90
N TRP A 466 20.98 6.72 -11.49
CA TRP A 466 20.93 6.23 -10.10
C TRP A 466 22.05 6.68 -9.15
N GLU A 467 22.59 7.89 -9.31
CA GLU A 467 23.57 8.44 -8.34
C GLU A 467 22.91 9.13 -7.13
N GLY A 468 21.60 8.93 -6.91
CA GLY A 468 20.80 9.64 -5.90
C GLY A 468 20.37 8.83 -4.65
N SER A 469 19.76 9.53 -3.69
CA SER A 469 19.18 9.02 -2.44
C SER A 469 18.10 7.94 -2.62
N ASP A 470 17.45 7.89 -3.78
CA ASP A 470 16.21 7.14 -4.01
C ASP A 470 16.44 5.69 -4.46
N ARG A 471 17.68 5.31 -4.74
CA ARG A 471 18.05 3.97 -5.21
C ARG A 471 17.45 2.83 -4.36
N PRO A 472 17.46 2.87 -3.02
CA PRO A 472 16.89 1.80 -2.20
C PRO A 472 15.39 1.59 -2.41
N ILE A 473 14.61 2.67 -2.60
CA ILE A 473 13.16 2.58 -2.84
C ILE A 473 12.90 1.94 -4.21
N TRP A 474 13.66 2.33 -5.23
CA TRP A 474 13.52 1.74 -6.57
C TRP A 474 13.86 0.26 -6.59
N THR A 475 14.90 -0.16 -5.86
CA THR A 475 15.20 -1.58 -5.65
C THR A 475 14.01 -2.29 -4.99
N ALA A 476 13.40 -1.71 -3.97
CA ALA A 476 12.20 -2.28 -3.34
C ALA A 476 11.05 -2.45 -4.33
N ILE A 477 10.78 -1.43 -5.16
CA ILE A 477 9.75 -1.46 -6.20
C ILE A 477 10.04 -2.56 -7.22
N GLU A 478 11.29 -2.70 -7.68
CA GLU A 478 11.71 -3.75 -8.61
C GLU A 478 11.43 -5.14 -8.01
N ARG A 479 11.84 -5.39 -6.76
CA ARG A 479 11.60 -6.66 -6.06
C ARG A 479 10.11 -6.94 -5.89
N MET A 480 9.32 -5.93 -5.55
CA MET A 480 7.87 -6.08 -5.42
C MET A 480 7.21 -6.36 -6.76
N ALA A 481 7.59 -5.64 -7.82
CA ALA A 481 7.06 -5.86 -9.18
C ALA A 481 7.29 -7.29 -9.62
N LEU A 482 8.50 -7.79 -9.40
CA LEU A 482 8.88 -9.14 -9.72
C LEU A 482 8.13 -10.17 -8.85
N ALA A 483 7.98 -9.94 -7.55
CA ALA A 483 7.19 -10.81 -6.69
C ALA A 483 5.72 -10.88 -7.15
N VAL A 484 5.13 -9.76 -7.61
CA VAL A 484 3.79 -9.73 -8.20
C VAL A 484 3.74 -10.52 -9.51
N LYS A 485 4.73 -10.35 -10.41
CA LYS A 485 4.81 -11.14 -11.65
C LYS A 485 4.83 -12.64 -11.37
N ILE A 486 5.66 -13.07 -10.42
CA ILE A 486 5.73 -14.47 -9.99
C ILE A 486 4.36 -14.94 -9.45
N ALA A 487 3.65 -14.09 -8.68
CA ALA A 487 2.34 -14.42 -8.13
C ALA A 487 1.28 -14.64 -9.22
N LEU A 488 1.33 -13.88 -10.32
CA LEU A 488 0.42 -14.00 -11.46
C LEU A 488 0.60 -15.32 -12.21
N TYR A 489 1.84 -15.75 -12.42
CA TYR A 489 2.11 -17.04 -13.06
C TYR A 489 1.70 -18.19 -12.17
N LYS A 490 1.94 -18.05 -10.85
CA LYS A 490 1.62 -19.09 -9.88
C LYS A 490 1.22 -18.56 -8.50
N PRO A 491 -0.07 -18.61 -8.21
CA PRO A 491 -0.59 -18.14 -6.92
C PRO A 491 -0.12 -18.98 -5.75
N ASP A 492 -0.21 -20.31 -5.89
CA ASP A 492 0.18 -21.31 -4.90
C ASP A 492 1.64 -21.18 -4.49
N ASP A 493 2.48 -20.59 -5.35
CA ASP A 493 3.91 -20.45 -5.06
C ASP A 493 4.22 -19.30 -4.09
N LEU A 494 3.32 -18.33 -3.96
CA LEU A 494 3.46 -17.20 -3.04
C LEU A 494 2.34 -17.11 -1.97
N LEU A 495 1.22 -17.81 -2.16
CA LEU A 495 0.08 -17.85 -1.23
C LEU A 495 0.06 -19.04 -0.30
N ILE A 496 1.04 -19.94 -0.40
CA ILE A 496 1.43 -20.78 0.74
C ILE A 496 2.25 -19.91 1.72
N GLY A 497 1.85 -18.65 1.94
CA GLY A 497 2.14 -17.95 3.18
C GLY A 497 1.43 -18.71 4.30
N GLY A 498 2.19 -19.03 5.35
CA GLY A 498 1.82 -20.04 6.35
C GLY A 498 0.42 -19.87 6.94
N ILE A 499 -0.14 -20.99 7.42
CA ILE A 499 -1.37 -21.09 8.22
C ILE A 499 -1.20 -20.40 9.60
N VAL A 500 -0.06 -19.74 9.82
CA VAL A 500 0.40 -19.29 11.13
C VAL A 500 0.21 -17.78 11.23
N ASP A 501 -0.56 -17.36 12.22
CA ASP A 501 -0.92 -15.97 12.48
C ASP A 501 -0.02 -15.29 13.54
N SER A 502 1.09 -15.95 13.90
CA SER A 502 1.94 -15.61 15.04
C SER A 502 3.08 -14.63 14.73
N SER A 503 3.66 -14.65 13.53
CA SER A 503 4.63 -13.64 13.05
C SER A 503 4.90 -13.77 11.55
N VAL A 504 5.39 -12.69 10.92
CA VAL A 504 5.86 -12.72 9.52
C VAL A 504 6.92 -13.81 9.34
N ILE A 505 7.84 -13.91 10.30
CA ILE A 505 8.94 -14.88 10.31
C ILE A 505 8.40 -16.31 10.29
N ALA A 506 7.43 -16.62 11.16
CA ALA A 506 6.81 -17.94 11.21
C ALA A 506 6.05 -18.26 9.92
N GLY A 507 5.39 -17.26 9.33
CA GLY A 507 4.74 -17.39 8.02
C GLY A 507 5.71 -17.78 6.90
N LEU A 508 6.86 -17.11 6.83
CA LEU A 508 7.92 -17.40 5.86
C LEU A 508 8.60 -18.75 6.11
N ALA A 509 8.94 -19.05 7.36
CA ALA A 509 9.53 -20.35 7.74
C ALA A 509 8.59 -21.52 7.39
N THR A 510 7.29 -21.37 7.69
CA THR A 510 6.27 -22.36 7.32
C THR A 510 6.18 -22.52 5.81
N ALA A 511 6.15 -21.41 5.06
CA ALA A 511 6.15 -21.43 3.61
C ALA A 511 7.34 -22.23 3.06
N MET A 512 8.51 -22.06 3.68
CA MET A 512 9.75 -22.75 3.35
C MET A 512 9.70 -24.24 3.69
N HIS A 513 9.27 -24.64 4.89
CA HIS A 513 9.13 -26.04 5.26
C HIS A 513 8.11 -26.80 4.42
N LEU A 514 6.99 -26.16 4.05
CA LEU A 514 6.00 -26.77 3.16
C LEU A 514 6.59 -27.07 1.77
N THR A 515 7.64 -26.37 1.34
CA THR A 515 8.34 -26.69 0.10
C THR A 515 9.18 -27.96 0.17
N LEU A 516 9.52 -28.45 1.37
CA LEU A 516 10.38 -29.62 1.55
C LEU A 516 9.71 -30.93 1.13
N GLY A 517 8.39 -31.02 1.20
CA GLY A 517 7.63 -32.25 0.89
C GLY A 517 7.80 -32.75 -0.54
N ARG A 518 8.05 -34.05 -0.73
CA ARG A 518 8.26 -34.70 -2.05
C ARG A 518 7.08 -34.57 -3.04
N TYR A 519 5.88 -34.30 -2.54
CA TYR A 519 4.64 -34.27 -3.35
C TYR A 519 4.05 -32.87 -3.57
N THR A 520 4.60 -31.83 -2.95
CA THR A 520 4.12 -30.45 -3.19
C THR A 520 4.45 -30.00 -4.62
N GLY A 521 5.49 -30.57 -5.24
CA GLY A 521 5.88 -30.31 -6.63
C GLY A 521 5.10 -31.07 -7.72
N SER A 522 4.41 -32.18 -7.43
CA SER A 522 3.83 -33.03 -8.51
C SER A 522 2.45 -32.56 -9.00
N ARG A 523 1.57 -32.09 -8.10
CA ARG A 523 0.24 -31.56 -8.49
C ARG A 523 0.26 -30.08 -8.92
N ARG A 524 1.36 -29.36 -8.67
CA ARG A 524 1.40 -27.88 -8.66
C ARG A 524 2.68 -27.27 -9.28
N SER A 525 3.41 -28.04 -10.09
CA SER A 525 4.62 -27.55 -10.78
C SER A 525 4.29 -26.69 -12.00
N MET A 526 5.19 -25.75 -12.33
CA MET A 526 5.12 -24.79 -13.44
C MET A 526 5.01 -25.49 -14.78
N LEU A 527 5.45 -26.75 -14.81
CA LEU A 527 5.59 -27.54 -16.02
C LEU A 527 4.65 -28.73 -16.16
N SER A 528 3.84 -29.04 -15.14
CA SER A 528 2.69 -29.91 -15.36
C SER A 528 1.67 -29.26 -16.33
N LEU A 529 1.74 -27.93 -16.50
CA LEU A 529 0.95 -27.13 -17.43
C LEU A 529 1.71 -26.74 -18.72
N LEU A 530 3.04 -26.62 -18.70
CA LEU A 530 3.84 -26.52 -19.92
C LEU A 530 3.84 -27.83 -20.75
N GLN A 531 3.31 -28.93 -20.19
CA GLN A 531 2.88 -30.11 -20.94
C GLN A 531 1.58 -29.90 -21.75
N GLN A 532 0.77 -28.88 -21.44
CA GLN A 532 -0.53 -28.64 -22.08
C GLN A 532 -0.56 -27.41 -23.00
N THR A 533 0.34 -26.43 -22.85
CA THR A 533 0.45 -25.29 -23.78
C THR A 533 1.57 -25.53 -24.79
N SER A 534 1.21 -25.65 -26.06
CA SER A 534 2.14 -25.75 -27.19
C SER A 534 2.94 -24.45 -27.39
N GLY A 535 4.23 -24.46 -27.08
CA GLY A 535 5.21 -23.45 -27.52
C GLY A 535 6.39 -23.30 -26.56
N ASP A 536 7.60 -23.66 -27.01
CA ASP A 536 8.86 -23.54 -26.25
C ASP A 536 9.16 -22.08 -25.79
N ASP A 537 8.52 -21.08 -26.43
CA ASP A 537 8.73 -19.64 -26.16
C ASP A 537 8.26 -19.18 -24.76
N ALA A 538 7.19 -19.76 -24.22
CA ALA A 538 6.67 -19.35 -22.90
C ALA A 538 7.60 -19.79 -21.75
N VAL A 539 8.26 -20.96 -21.91
CA VAL A 539 9.25 -21.46 -20.95
C VAL A 539 10.45 -20.54 -20.90
N LEU A 540 10.91 -20.07 -22.06
CA LEU A 540 12.08 -19.21 -22.20
C LEU A 540 11.86 -17.85 -21.56
N ILE A 541 10.67 -17.24 -21.71
CA ILE A 541 10.36 -15.93 -21.09
C ILE A 541 10.38 -16.03 -19.56
N VAL A 542 9.73 -17.04 -18.98
CA VAL A 542 9.70 -17.21 -17.52
C VAL A 542 11.08 -17.54 -16.98
N LEU A 543 11.87 -18.32 -17.72
CA LEU A 543 13.24 -18.64 -17.33
C LEU A 543 14.15 -17.41 -17.37
N ASP A 544 14.04 -16.59 -18.42
CA ASP A 544 14.76 -15.32 -18.55
C ASP A 544 14.40 -14.36 -17.41
N GLU A 545 13.11 -14.22 -17.09
CA GLU A 545 12.66 -13.40 -15.95
C GLU A 545 13.17 -13.93 -14.60
N ALA A 546 13.16 -15.26 -14.39
CA ALA A 546 13.64 -15.88 -13.15
C ALA A 546 15.17 -15.80 -13.00
N VAL A 547 15.92 -15.94 -14.09
CA VAL A 547 17.38 -15.78 -14.11
C VAL A 547 17.76 -14.31 -13.93
N GLY A 548 17.10 -13.39 -14.62
CA GLY A 548 17.30 -11.95 -14.46
C GLY A 548 17.00 -11.47 -13.04
N ALA A 549 15.90 -11.95 -12.45
CA ALA A 549 15.56 -11.76 -11.05
C ALA A 549 16.69 -12.17 -10.11
N LEU A 550 17.22 -13.36 -10.34
CA LEU A 550 18.23 -13.99 -9.52
C LEU A 550 19.57 -13.26 -9.59
N SER A 551 20.00 -12.91 -10.80
CA SER A 551 21.19 -12.09 -11.05
C SER A 551 21.06 -10.70 -10.42
N SER A 552 19.90 -10.06 -10.54
CA SER A 552 19.62 -8.76 -9.91
C SER A 552 19.69 -8.84 -8.38
N ILE A 553 19.19 -9.93 -7.76
CA ILE A 553 19.26 -10.11 -6.30
C ILE A 553 20.72 -10.23 -5.82
N TRP A 554 21.55 -10.97 -6.55
CA TRP A 554 22.94 -11.22 -6.14
C TRP A 554 23.92 -10.11 -6.50
N SER A 555 23.64 -9.25 -7.48
CA SER A 555 24.55 -8.18 -7.90
C SER A 555 24.62 -6.96 -6.96
N GLY A 556 23.77 -6.89 -5.92
CA GLY A 556 23.68 -5.73 -5.04
C GLY A 556 24.88 -5.55 -4.09
N SER A 557 25.32 -4.29 -3.89
CA SER A 557 26.45 -3.98 -3.00
C SER A 557 26.10 -4.22 -1.52
N ARG A 558 27.13 -4.41 -0.68
CA ARG A 558 26.95 -4.57 0.78
C ARG A 558 26.34 -3.33 1.44
N GLU A 559 26.59 -2.13 0.91
CA GLU A 559 25.97 -0.90 1.43
C GLU A 559 24.50 -0.80 1.04
N ASP A 560 24.15 -1.16 -0.20
CA ASP A 560 22.75 -1.24 -0.65
C ASP A 560 21.96 -2.24 0.21
N ALA A 561 22.58 -3.37 0.55
CA ALA A 561 22.01 -4.38 1.44
C ALA A 561 21.68 -3.84 2.84
N LEU A 562 22.51 -2.94 3.39
CA LEU A 562 22.23 -2.31 4.69
C LEU A 562 21.06 -1.33 4.63
N ARG A 563 20.70 -0.81 3.45
CA ARG A 563 19.56 0.09 3.28
C ARG A 563 18.27 -0.65 2.96
N GLU A 564 18.29 -1.98 2.89
CA GLU A 564 17.08 -2.76 2.63
C GLU A 564 16.08 -2.67 3.80
N THR A 565 14.85 -2.37 3.44
CA THR A 565 13.71 -2.37 4.35
C THR A 565 13.18 -3.78 4.56
N PRO A 566 12.49 -4.07 5.68
CA PRO A 566 12.08 -5.43 5.99
C PRO A 566 11.11 -6.02 4.96
N TRP A 567 10.23 -5.23 4.35
CA TRP A 567 9.35 -5.72 3.28
C TRP A 567 10.10 -6.03 1.97
N THR A 568 11.21 -5.34 1.68
CA THR A 568 12.09 -5.69 0.55
C THR A 568 12.72 -7.05 0.79
N THR A 569 13.22 -7.29 2.00
CA THR A 569 13.72 -8.59 2.45
C THR A 569 12.64 -9.68 2.32
N VAL A 570 11.39 -9.41 2.72
CA VAL A 570 10.26 -10.35 2.55
C VAL A 570 10.00 -10.65 1.06
N ALA A 571 10.00 -9.62 0.20
CA ALA A 571 9.80 -9.79 -1.24
C ALA A 571 10.94 -10.61 -1.87
N THR A 572 12.19 -10.34 -1.49
CA THR A 572 13.36 -11.12 -1.94
C THR A 572 13.27 -12.57 -1.49
N HIS A 573 12.87 -12.84 -0.24
CA HIS A 573 12.64 -14.19 0.25
C HIS A 573 11.57 -14.92 -0.58
N ARG A 574 10.44 -14.25 -0.87
CA ARG A 574 9.38 -14.78 -1.73
C ARG A 574 9.88 -15.17 -3.12
N ILE A 575 10.70 -14.32 -3.76
CA ILE A 575 11.30 -14.60 -5.06
C ILE A 575 12.24 -15.81 -5.00
N LEU A 576 13.17 -15.82 -4.04
CA LEU A 576 14.13 -16.91 -3.87
C LEU A 576 13.43 -18.25 -3.58
N LEU A 577 12.34 -18.23 -2.81
CA LEU A 577 11.54 -19.41 -2.54
C LEU A 577 10.88 -19.97 -3.81
N ALA A 578 10.37 -19.10 -4.69
CA ALA A 578 9.79 -19.51 -5.97
C ALA A 578 10.85 -20.12 -6.90
N ILE A 579 12.05 -19.55 -6.93
CA ILE A 579 13.20 -20.08 -7.69
C ILE A 579 13.62 -21.44 -7.13
N TRP A 580 13.72 -21.57 -5.80
CA TRP A 580 14.08 -22.83 -5.17
C TRP A 580 13.08 -23.95 -5.50
N ARG A 581 11.77 -23.67 -5.40
CA ARG A 581 10.73 -24.63 -5.81
C ARG A 581 10.89 -25.08 -7.25
N SER A 582 11.19 -24.15 -8.15
CA SER A 582 11.42 -24.44 -9.58
C SER A 582 12.62 -25.36 -9.79
N LEU A 583 13.73 -25.10 -9.09
CA LEU A 583 14.92 -25.94 -9.11
C LEU A 583 14.63 -27.36 -8.59
N ARG A 584 13.94 -27.48 -7.44
CA ARG A 584 13.61 -28.79 -6.83
C ARG A 584 12.70 -29.63 -7.72
N TRP A 585 11.72 -28.99 -8.35
CA TRP A 585 10.87 -29.69 -9.30
C TRP A 585 11.70 -30.22 -10.48
N ALA A 586 12.56 -29.39 -11.08
CA ALA A 586 13.39 -29.79 -12.21
C ALA A 586 14.32 -30.96 -11.84
N ALA A 587 14.96 -30.87 -10.67
CA ALA A 587 15.78 -31.93 -10.10
C ALA A 587 14.99 -33.24 -9.91
N THR A 588 13.78 -33.18 -9.36
CA THR A 588 12.93 -34.35 -9.12
C THR A 588 12.47 -35.02 -10.42
N GLU A 589 12.09 -34.21 -11.42
CA GLU A 589 11.70 -34.72 -12.73
C GLU A 589 12.87 -35.44 -13.41
N MET A 590 14.08 -34.84 -13.37
CA MET A 590 15.31 -35.47 -13.85
C MET A 590 15.57 -36.82 -13.15
N ARG A 591 15.44 -36.89 -11.81
CA ARG A 591 15.63 -38.14 -11.03
C ARG A 591 14.64 -39.24 -11.45
N SER A 592 13.36 -38.91 -11.57
CA SER A 592 12.30 -39.89 -11.87
C SER A 592 12.53 -40.62 -13.20
N ARG A 593 13.12 -39.93 -14.18
CA ARG A 593 13.36 -40.45 -15.53
C ARG A 593 14.64 -41.26 -15.64
N THR A 594 15.67 -40.93 -14.87
CA THR A 594 16.88 -41.76 -14.74
C THR A 594 16.55 -43.14 -14.16
N ALA A 595 15.51 -43.23 -13.32
CA ALA A 595 15.03 -44.50 -12.76
C ALA A 595 14.12 -45.31 -13.72
N SER A 596 13.47 -44.68 -14.71
CA SER A 596 12.47 -45.31 -15.59
C SER A 596 13.01 -45.68 -16.99
N GLN A 597 14.28 -46.07 -17.08
CA GLN A 597 15.12 -46.14 -18.29
C GLN A 597 14.72 -47.14 -19.40
N ALA A 598 13.43 -47.42 -19.64
CA ALA A 598 13.00 -48.43 -20.61
C ALA A 598 12.35 -47.88 -21.91
N GLN A 599 11.77 -46.68 -21.97
CA GLN A 599 11.16 -46.20 -23.22
C GLN A 599 10.81 -44.72 -23.13
N LEU A 600 11.51 -43.88 -23.91
CA LEU A 600 10.96 -42.81 -24.75
C LEU A 600 12.06 -41.79 -25.09
N HIS A 601 12.70 -42.02 -26.25
CA HIS A 601 13.22 -40.92 -27.04
C HIS A 601 12.05 -39.99 -27.40
N ARG A 602 11.89 -38.87 -26.68
CA ARG A 602 11.40 -37.58 -27.22
C ARG A 602 11.46 -36.47 -26.17
N ARG A 603 12.22 -35.42 -26.52
CA ARG A 603 12.24 -34.03 -26.05
C ARG A 603 11.42 -33.70 -24.80
N PHE A 604 12.12 -33.45 -23.70
CA PHE A 604 11.73 -32.49 -22.68
C PHE A 604 13.01 -31.81 -22.21
N GLU A 605 13.44 -30.78 -22.94
CA GLU A 605 14.63 -29.98 -22.64
C GLU A 605 14.39 -29.04 -21.45
N ALA A 606 13.13 -28.68 -21.16
CA ALA A 606 12.78 -27.66 -20.18
C ALA A 606 13.27 -27.91 -18.73
N PRO A 607 13.10 -29.09 -18.08
CA PRO A 607 13.64 -29.31 -16.73
C PRO A 607 15.16 -29.14 -16.69
N THR A 608 15.86 -29.67 -17.70
CA THR A 608 17.32 -29.57 -17.81
C THR A 608 17.77 -28.14 -18.11
N MET A 609 17.05 -27.39 -18.95
CA MET A 609 17.32 -25.98 -19.24
C MET A 609 17.14 -25.11 -17.99
N ILE A 610 16.02 -25.28 -17.28
CA ILE A 610 15.74 -24.54 -16.04
C ILE A 610 16.80 -24.83 -14.99
N PHE A 611 17.12 -26.11 -14.78
CA PHE A 611 18.16 -26.53 -13.86
C PHE A 611 19.51 -25.90 -14.21
N ASN A 612 19.93 -25.99 -15.48
CA ASN A 612 21.22 -25.46 -15.92
C ASN A 612 21.29 -23.93 -15.78
N ALA A 613 20.26 -23.21 -16.20
CA ALA A 613 20.24 -21.75 -16.17
C ALA A 613 20.24 -21.19 -14.74
N ILE A 614 19.48 -21.78 -13.81
CA ILE A 614 19.53 -21.37 -12.39
C ILE A 614 20.91 -21.66 -11.80
N MET A 615 21.46 -22.85 -12.06
CA MET A 615 22.76 -23.24 -11.51
C MET A 615 23.92 -22.46 -12.12
N GLU A 616 23.82 -22.00 -13.36
CA GLU A 616 24.82 -21.14 -14.00
C GLU A 616 25.01 -19.83 -13.22
N VAL A 617 23.93 -19.13 -12.88
CA VAL A 617 23.99 -17.91 -12.06
C VAL A 617 24.58 -18.18 -10.67
N VAL A 618 24.18 -19.29 -10.03
CA VAL A 618 24.70 -19.65 -8.70
C VAL A 618 26.21 -19.89 -8.73
N LEU A 619 26.72 -20.49 -9.81
CA LEU A 619 28.16 -20.78 -9.98
C LEU A 619 28.98 -19.51 -10.23
N GLU A 620 28.46 -18.56 -11.00
CA GLU A 620 29.12 -17.27 -11.23
C GLU A 620 29.38 -16.51 -9.93
N GLN A 621 28.57 -16.72 -8.89
CA GLN A 621 28.76 -16.13 -7.57
C GLN A 621 29.83 -16.85 -6.72
N GLU A 622 30.13 -18.12 -6.97
CA GLU A 622 31.12 -18.88 -6.19
C GLU A 622 32.57 -18.69 -6.68
N GLU A 623 32.78 -18.31 -7.95
CA GLU A 623 34.11 -18.10 -8.53
C GLU A 623 34.29 -16.70 -9.16
N PRO A 624 34.49 -15.63 -8.37
CA PRO A 624 34.75 -14.30 -8.92
C PRO A 624 36.12 -14.15 -9.60
N SER A 625 37.04 -15.11 -9.43
CA SER A 625 38.48 -14.90 -9.64
C SER A 625 39.13 -15.63 -10.82
N HIS A 626 38.38 -16.23 -11.74
CA HIS A 626 38.96 -16.69 -13.01
C HIS A 626 38.10 -16.32 -14.21
N SER A 627 38.54 -15.27 -14.91
CA SER A 627 38.22 -15.03 -16.32
C SER A 627 38.79 -16.16 -17.19
N SER A 628 38.28 -17.38 -17.06
CA SER A 628 38.53 -18.42 -18.04
C SER A 628 37.37 -18.36 -19.04
N ARG A 629 37.68 -17.91 -20.26
CA ARG A 629 36.86 -18.18 -21.44
C ARG A 629 36.51 -19.66 -21.43
N ARG A 630 35.29 -20.03 -21.02
CA ARG A 630 34.74 -21.35 -21.32
C ARG A 630 34.50 -21.39 -22.82
N THR A 631 35.38 -22.10 -23.50
CA THR A 631 35.21 -22.56 -24.87
C THR A 631 33.82 -23.16 -24.99
N ARG A 632 33.00 -22.51 -25.83
CA ARG A 632 31.71 -22.99 -26.31
C ARG A 632 31.97 -24.24 -27.16
N GLY A 633 32.19 -25.37 -26.49
CA GLY A 633 32.61 -26.62 -27.10
C GLY A 633 32.14 -27.80 -26.26
N ASN A 634 31.24 -28.58 -26.85
CA ASN A 634 30.58 -29.80 -26.35
C ASN A 634 29.39 -29.62 -25.39
N ASN A 635 28.21 -29.50 -26.01
CA ASN A 635 26.90 -29.67 -25.42
C ASN A 635 26.70 -31.12 -24.93
N ASN A 636 26.42 -31.31 -23.64
CA ASN A 636 25.29 -32.12 -23.11
C ASN A 636 25.45 -32.67 -21.67
N ALA A 637 26.45 -32.28 -20.88
CA ALA A 637 26.43 -32.64 -19.46
C ALA A 637 27.12 -31.60 -18.57
N MET A 638 26.32 -30.88 -17.77
CA MET A 638 26.80 -30.28 -16.53
C MET A 638 27.16 -31.40 -15.53
N PRO A 639 28.23 -31.29 -14.73
CA PRO A 639 28.77 -32.38 -13.91
C PRO A 639 28.10 -32.48 -12.52
N PHE A 640 26.82 -32.16 -12.38
CA PHE A 640 26.17 -32.10 -11.06
C PHE A 640 25.02 -33.09 -10.94
N SER A 641 25.04 -33.87 -9.85
CA SER A 641 23.87 -34.64 -9.44
C SER A 641 22.80 -33.68 -8.92
N PRO A 642 21.51 -33.94 -9.20
CA PRO A 642 20.41 -33.13 -8.69
C PRO A 642 20.47 -32.87 -7.18
N ASP A 643 20.95 -33.84 -6.41
CA ASP A 643 21.08 -33.77 -4.95
C ASP A 643 22.10 -32.72 -4.50
N THR A 644 23.24 -32.62 -5.19
CA THR A 644 24.26 -31.62 -4.83
C THR A 644 23.86 -30.19 -5.19
N SER A 645 22.94 -30.00 -6.13
CA SER A 645 22.51 -28.67 -6.60
C SER A 645 21.50 -28.00 -5.66
N GLU A 646 20.55 -28.75 -5.10
CA GLU A 646 19.61 -28.22 -4.11
C GLU A 646 20.34 -27.73 -2.85
N THR A 647 21.28 -28.53 -2.33
CA THR A 647 22.11 -28.14 -1.19
C THR A 647 23.00 -26.94 -1.52
N ARG A 648 23.57 -26.84 -2.73
CA ARG A 648 24.35 -25.67 -3.16
C ARG A 648 23.50 -24.40 -3.19
N PHE A 649 22.33 -24.44 -3.79
CA PHE A 649 21.41 -23.29 -3.81
C PHE A 649 21.03 -22.85 -2.40
N THR A 650 20.73 -23.81 -1.53
CA THR A 650 20.42 -23.54 -0.11
C THR A 650 21.60 -22.89 0.62
N LYS A 651 22.84 -23.34 0.36
CA LYS A 651 24.07 -22.70 0.87
C LYS A 651 24.27 -21.29 0.32
N ALA A 652 23.96 -21.04 -0.96
CA ALA A 652 24.03 -19.71 -1.56
C ALA A 652 23.01 -18.76 -0.90
N MET A 653 21.77 -19.21 -0.68
CA MET A 653 20.77 -18.47 0.10
C MET A 653 21.26 -18.21 1.53
N LEU A 654 21.85 -19.19 2.20
CA LEU A 654 22.38 -19.04 3.56
C LEU A 654 23.45 -17.94 3.62
N ARG A 655 24.40 -17.93 2.68
CA ARG A 655 25.42 -16.86 2.57
C ARG A 655 24.74 -15.51 2.35
N PHE A 656 23.82 -15.44 1.40
CA PHE A 656 23.06 -14.23 1.10
C PHE A 656 22.37 -13.65 2.35
N TRP A 657 21.70 -14.48 3.16
CA TRP A 657 21.00 -13.99 4.36
C TRP A 657 21.93 -13.60 5.50
N LYS A 658 23.08 -14.26 5.65
CA LYS A 658 24.12 -13.85 6.62
C LYS A 658 24.65 -12.44 6.31
N ASP A 659 24.69 -12.07 5.03
CA ASP A 659 25.17 -10.77 4.59
C ASP A 659 24.12 -9.64 4.65
N ARG A 660 22.84 -9.93 4.90
CA ARG A 660 21.74 -8.93 4.84
C ARG A 660 20.83 -8.90 6.08
N SER A 661 21.28 -9.46 7.21
CA SER A 661 20.48 -9.67 8.43
C SER A 661 20.37 -8.45 9.37
N VAL A 662 19.81 -7.33 8.92
CA VAL A 662 19.50 -6.20 9.83
C VAL A 662 18.27 -6.50 10.68
N TRP A 663 17.19 -6.95 10.04
CA TRP A 663 15.92 -7.25 10.70
C TRP A 663 15.87 -8.73 11.11
N ALA A 664 15.00 -9.09 12.08
CA ALA A 664 14.90 -10.45 12.59
C ALA A 664 14.54 -11.51 11.53
N ILE A 665 14.00 -11.10 10.38
CA ILE A 665 13.78 -11.96 9.21
C ILE A 665 15.07 -12.63 8.75
N GLY A 666 16.19 -11.90 8.69
CA GLY A 666 17.47 -12.41 8.20
C GLY A 666 18.02 -13.54 9.10
N PRO A 667 18.30 -13.27 10.39
CA PRO A 667 18.77 -14.30 11.33
C PRO A 667 17.83 -15.50 11.41
N SER A 668 16.52 -15.28 11.41
CA SER A 668 15.56 -16.40 11.46
C SER A 668 15.59 -17.24 10.18
N THR A 669 15.71 -16.59 9.02
CA THR A 669 15.87 -17.32 7.75
C THR A 669 17.17 -18.12 7.73
N VAL A 670 18.26 -17.59 8.29
CA VAL A 670 19.53 -18.31 8.48
C VAL A 670 19.32 -19.55 9.33
N THR A 671 18.64 -19.44 10.48
CA THR A 671 18.34 -20.59 11.35
C THR A 671 17.57 -21.68 10.61
N VAL A 672 16.49 -21.32 9.89
CA VAL A 672 15.68 -22.31 9.16
C VAL A 672 16.51 -22.98 8.04
N LEU A 673 17.35 -22.23 7.33
CA LEU A 673 18.23 -22.79 6.31
C LEU A 673 19.30 -23.72 6.91
N ASP A 674 19.88 -23.39 8.06
CA ASP A 674 20.83 -24.25 8.77
C ASP A 674 20.17 -25.56 9.26
N GLU A 675 18.92 -25.51 9.72
CA GLU A 675 18.13 -26.70 10.06
C GLU A 675 17.89 -27.60 8.84
N ILE A 676 17.52 -27.00 7.70
CA ILE A 676 17.31 -27.72 6.43
C ILE A 676 18.58 -28.44 5.99
N ILE A 677 19.73 -27.75 6.03
CA ILE A 677 21.04 -28.32 5.66
C ILE A 677 21.42 -29.45 6.64
N SER A 678 21.22 -29.24 7.94
CA SER A 678 21.56 -30.23 8.98
C SER A 678 20.71 -31.50 8.89
N ALA A 679 19.46 -31.38 8.45
CA ALA A 679 18.57 -32.52 8.24
C ALA A 679 18.89 -33.35 6.97
N GLY A 680 19.89 -32.96 6.19
CA GLY A 680 20.36 -33.72 5.03
C GLY A 680 19.43 -33.65 3.81
N PHE A 681 18.67 -32.57 3.69
CA PHE A 681 17.80 -32.30 2.54
C PHE A 681 18.53 -31.65 1.35
#